data_AF-A0A388JMD1-F1
#
_entry.id   AF-A0A388JMD1-F1
#
_cell.length_a   1.000
_cell.length_b   1.000
_cell.length_c   1.000
_cell.angle_alpha   90.00
_cell.angle_beta   90.00
_cell.angle_gamma   90.00
#
_symmetry.space_group_name_H-M   'P 1'
#
loop_
_entity.id
_entity.type
_entity.pdbx_description
1 polymer ?
#
loop_
_entity_poly.entity_id
_entity_poly.type
_entity_poly.pdbx_seq_one_letter_code
_entity_poly.pdbx_strand_id
1 'polypeptide(L)'
;MEVGKLMQLYTTAGAFSEKGKRKEIKELVGKVIRKKIGVNARHKTTVSVRYDRDIKKREVRAELQKWISESKVHAAVKGVLKRRARVVWKRNRTVANILCNHIAAAKSEEGECTCARYDLPRAEGHVVARIAQVPGVKELICNGKNITRPTRGTEGRELGERIFTALKAAMWDHVDIQQQDIQVERCYVQQTHASSAITEEEVAEVRKRYGHLVITPMDRNAGEIVLLCPSTYQHALKKMFIYNGAYRQEEVNEKEAMAAARDDYKKARLEKIAEWDRKGKVGCAEPTKTGSRRVARALNVLLARLPEATHFNMGVTTHLKEKLTQVERRCNSKKGEAMVLLRSYDIKEMFTSLPHNAIRNAVDWLLQEWEARGREKVSVSRRGREVVMNQRSRGKGYVQISFQLIREYVKFELNHTYTTCRGRLLKQIIGIPMGKNSSPPLACILCARYETRFMRSLGKDRALFQGISFMDDVTTGVLVDKRNEGSFRKAERIMEAFEECYGRRLVLVKTDEGGNTIDFIGTKVTATAGPIRFLITPQLKNQETIINRDIPFKSFQDYHSYSDKRAKYGAIIGTLHRIRRLTNAGSAVIQSIMAMRLELRRRGYPPTFFASALAKFARGTIVSEDSWRTLLDSMMVKYDRRVQSEGKRGRR
;
A
#
# COMPACT_ATOMS: atom_id res chain seq x y z
N MET A 1 -43.87 -21.55 1.57
CA MET A 1 -43.69 -20.08 1.52
C MET A 1 -43.40 -19.62 0.10
N GLU A 2 -44.17 -18.65 -0.42
CA GLU A 2 -44.00 -18.08 -1.77
C GLU A 2 -42.66 -17.35 -1.93
N VAL A 3 -42.21 -17.26 -3.19
CA VAL A 3 -40.96 -16.56 -3.54
C VAL A 3 -41.01 -15.07 -3.18
N GLY A 4 -42.16 -14.42 -3.36
CA GLY A 4 -42.36 -13.02 -2.96
C GLY A 4 -42.09 -12.77 -1.47
N LYS A 5 -42.69 -13.59 -0.60
CA LYS A 5 -42.50 -13.54 0.86
C LYS A 5 -41.05 -13.83 1.27
N LEU A 6 -40.40 -14.83 0.64
CA LEU A 6 -38.96 -15.11 0.85
C LEU A 6 -38.08 -13.90 0.51
N MET A 7 -38.37 -13.20 -0.59
CA MET A 7 -37.62 -12.03 -1.02
C MET A 7 -37.88 -10.78 -0.16
N GLN A 8 -39.10 -10.63 0.36
CA GLN A 8 -39.41 -9.62 1.38
C GLN A 8 -38.57 -9.87 2.63
N LEU A 9 -38.57 -11.08 3.20
CA LEU A 9 -37.73 -11.43 4.36
C LEU A 9 -36.24 -11.19 4.09
N TYR A 10 -35.75 -11.56 2.89
CA TYR A 10 -34.37 -11.30 2.49
C TYR A 10 -34.04 -9.80 2.42
N THR A 11 -35.00 -8.97 2.03
CA THR A 11 -34.84 -7.51 1.95
C THR A 11 -34.90 -6.87 3.34
N THR A 12 -35.90 -7.25 4.14
CA THR A 12 -36.10 -6.83 5.54
C THR A 12 -34.94 -7.23 6.44
N ALA A 13 -34.22 -8.31 6.12
CA ALA A 13 -32.97 -8.65 6.78
C ALA A 13 -31.91 -7.52 6.71
N GLY A 14 -32.06 -6.56 5.78
CA GLY A 14 -31.25 -5.34 5.73
C GLY A 14 -31.49 -4.36 6.88
N ALA A 15 -32.65 -4.39 7.54
CA ALA A 15 -33.03 -3.48 8.63
C ALA A 15 -32.32 -3.79 9.96
N PHE A 16 -31.77 -5.01 10.12
CA PHE A 16 -30.99 -5.36 11.30
C PHE A 16 -29.74 -4.47 11.40
N SER A 17 -29.56 -3.81 12.54
CA SER A 17 -28.43 -2.93 12.86
C SER A 17 -27.10 -3.70 12.86
N GLU A 18 -27.12 -4.93 13.39
CA GLU A 18 -25.92 -5.76 13.50
C GLU A 18 -25.55 -6.45 12.17
N LYS A 19 -24.34 -6.15 11.67
CA LYS A 19 -23.83 -6.69 10.41
C LYS A 19 -23.69 -8.22 10.40
N GLY A 20 -23.38 -8.82 11.55
CA GLY A 20 -23.28 -10.28 11.75
C GLY A 20 -24.62 -10.97 11.51
N LYS A 21 -25.62 -10.60 12.31
CA LYS A 21 -27.01 -11.08 12.19
C LYS A 21 -27.60 -10.85 10.80
N ARG A 22 -27.43 -9.64 10.23
CA ARG A 22 -27.83 -9.33 8.84
C ARG A 22 -27.25 -10.32 7.84
N LYS A 23 -25.98 -10.71 7.98
CA LYS A 23 -25.32 -11.64 7.07
C LYS A 23 -25.85 -13.06 7.25
N GLU A 24 -26.00 -13.50 8.49
CA GLU A 24 -26.50 -14.83 8.85
C GLU A 24 -27.92 -15.07 8.34
N ILE A 25 -28.83 -14.13 8.61
CA ILE A 25 -30.22 -14.19 8.13
C ILE A 25 -30.26 -14.21 6.60
N LYS A 26 -29.51 -13.32 5.93
CA LYS A 26 -29.42 -13.31 4.46
C LYS A 26 -28.82 -14.59 3.89
N GLU A 27 -27.98 -15.29 4.65
CA GLU A 27 -27.40 -16.56 4.26
C GLU A 27 -28.41 -17.69 4.36
N LEU A 28 -29.15 -17.75 5.46
CA LEU A 28 -30.19 -18.74 5.69
C LEU A 28 -31.33 -18.58 4.67
N VAL A 29 -31.90 -17.38 4.57
CA VAL A 29 -32.95 -17.08 3.59
C VAL A 29 -32.44 -17.26 2.15
N GLY A 30 -31.20 -16.85 1.88
CA GLY A 30 -30.55 -17.03 0.57
C GLY A 30 -30.36 -18.49 0.17
N LYS A 31 -30.07 -19.39 1.13
CA LYS A 31 -30.00 -20.84 0.87
C LYS A 31 -31.37 -21.41 0.49
N VAL A 32 -32.43 -20.98 1.18
CA VAL A 32 -33.81 -21.40 0.88
C VAL A 32 -34.24 -20.91 -0.50
N ILE A 33 -33.96 -19.63 -0.83
CA ILE A 33 -34.22 -19.07 -2.17
C ILE A 33 -33.49 -19.88 -3.25
N ARG A 34 -32.20 -20.19 -3.03
CA ARG A 34 -31.41 -20.96 -3.99
C ARG A 34 -31.94 -22.38 -4.18
N LYS A 35 -32.37 -23.06 -3.12
CA LYS A 35 -32.99 -24.39 -3.22
C LYS A 35 -34.30 -24.36 -4.00
N LYS A 36 -35.11 -23.31 -3.83
CA LYS A 36 -36.43 -23.21 -4.43
C LYS A 36 -36.43 -22.75 -5.89
N ILE A 37 -35.49 -21.88 -6.28
CA ILE A 37 -35.50 -21.20 -7.59
C ILE A 37 -34.19 -21.47 -8.35
N GLY A 38 -33.24 -22.26 -7.83
CA GLY A 38 -31.93 -22.48 -8.45
C GLY A 38 -30.99 -21.25 -8.43
N VAL A 39 -31.51 -20.04 -8.27
CA VAL A 39 -30.78 -18.77 -8.36
C VAL A 39 -30.26 -18.29 -7.02
N ASN A 40 -28.99 -17.85 -6.99
CA ASN A 40 -28.39 -17.26 -5.81
C ASN A 40 -28.62 -15.74 -5.73
N ALA A 41 -29.65 -15.30 -4.98
CA ALA A 41 -29.96 -13.88 -4.76
C ALA A 41 -28.85 -13.05 -4.06
N ARG A 42 -27.81 -13.69 -3.51
CA ARG A 42 -26.62 -13.00 -2.97
C ARG A 42 -25.54 -12.78 -4.01
N HIS A 43 -25.57 -13.50 -5.13
CA HIS A 43 -24.57 -13.41 -6.18
C HIS A 43 -24.50 -11.98 -6.73
N LYS A 44 -23.29 -11.53 -7.07
CA LYS A 44 -23.05 -10.23 -7.70
C LYS A 44 -22.72 -10.48 -9.15
N THR A 45 -23.71 -10.33 -10.03
CA THR A 45 -23.53 -10.44 -11.48
C THR A 45 -22.56 -9.37 -11.95
N THR A 46 -21.29 -9.75 -12.18
CA THR A 46 -20.21 -8.80 -12.41
C THR A 46 -19.58 -9.08 -13.77
N VAL A 47 -19.76 -8.15 -14.70
CA VAL A 47 -19.07 -8.18 -16.00
C VAL A 47 -17.76 -7.43 -15.84
N SER A 48 -16.65 -8.15 -16.06
CA SER A 48 -15.30 -7.57 -15.92
C SER A 48 -14.64 -7.43 -17.29
N VAL A 49 -14.41 -6.18 -17.72
CA VAL A 49 -13.90 -5.81 -19.05
C VAL A 49 -12.63 -4.98 -18.89
N ARG A 50 -11.64 -5.10 -19.79
CA ARG A 50 -10.48 -4.20 -19.77
C ARG A 50 -10.94 -2.76 -20.00
N TYR A 51 -10.22 -1.80 -19.43
CA TYR A 51 -10.60 -0.41 -19.65
C TYR A 51 -10.37 -0.06 -21.12
N ASP A 52 -11.43 0.41 -21.76
CA ASP A 52 -11.39 0.90 -23.13
C ASP A 52 -12.23 2.16 -23.22
N ARG A 53 -11.72 3.20 -23.90
CA ARG A 53 -12.44 4.47 -24.06
C ARG A 53 -13.65 4.31 -24.96
N ASP A 54 -13.59 3.35 -25.86
CA ASP A 54 -14.62 3.11 -26.85
C ASP A 54 -15.80 2.31 -26.28
N ILE A 55 -15.68 1.78 -25.05
CA ILE A 55 -16.74 0.99 -24.40
C ILE A 55 -17.54 1.85 -23.42
N LYS A 56 -18.83 2.01 -23.71
CA LYS A 56 -19.82 2.67 -22.85
C LYS A 56 -20.24 1.74 -21.72
N LYS A 57 -19.61 1.91 -20.56
CA LYS A 57 -19.93 1.16 -19.33
C LYS A 57 -21.42 1.14 -18.95
N ARG A 58 -22.14 2.23 -19.24
CA ARG A 58 -23.59 2.34 -18.98
C ARG A 58 -24.37 1.36 -19.84
N GLU A 59 -24.06 1.30 -21.13
CA GLU A 59 -24.74 0.43 -22.10
C GLU A 59 -24.46 -1.04 -21.83
N VAL A 60 -23.22 -1.42 -21.49
CA VAL A 60 -22.89 -2.80 -21.06
C VAL A 60 -23.73 -3.22 -19.85
N ARG A 61 -23.97 -2.29 -18.92
CA ARG A 61 -24.84 -2.54 -17.76
C ARG A 61 -26.30 -2.63 -18.17
N ALA A 62 -26.77 -1.78 -19.09
CA ALA A 62 -28.13 -1.79 -19.59
C ALA A 62 -28.43 -3.11 -20.29
N GLU A 63 -27.53 -3.58 -21.14
CA GLU A 63 -27.65 -4.87 -21.84
C GLU A 63 -27.68 -6.03 -20.83
N LEU A 64 -26.78 -6.03 -19.84
CA LEU A 64 -26.83 -7.02 -18.76
C LEU A 64 -28.17 -6.99 -17.98
N GLN A 65 -28.75 -5.80 -17.76
CA GLN A 65 -30.02 -5.65 -17.06
C GLN A 65 -31.23 -6.02 -17.93
N LYS A 66 -31.15 -5.81 -19.25
CA LYS A 66 -32.15 -6.25 -20.23
C LYS A 66 -32.34 -7.76 -20.13
N TRP A 67 -31.26 -8.53 -20.26
CA TRP A 67 -31.32 -9.99 -20.16
C TRP A 67 -31.75 -10.52 -18.78
N ILE A 68 -31.40 -9.82 -17.69
CA ILE A 68 -31.97 -10.14 -16.36
C ILE A 68 -33.49 -9.93 -16.36
N SER A 69 -34.00 -8.93 -17.08
CA SER A 69 -35.44 -8.66 -17.22
C SER A 69 -36.15 -9.76 -18.01
N GLU A 70 -35.53 -10.25 -19.06
CA GLU A 70 -36.10 -11.24 -19.99
C GLU A 70 -35.99 -12.69 -19.47
N SER A 71 -35.14 -12.93 -18.46
CA SER A 71 -35.01 -14.25 -17.83
C SER A 71 -36.32 -14.81 -17.26
N LYS A 72 -36.42 -16.15 -17.15
CA LYS A 72 -37.57 -16.87 -16.56
C LYS A 72 -37.62 -16.78 -15.01
N VAL A 73 -36.73 -15.99 -14.40
CA VAL A 73 -36.62 -15.83 -12.93
C VAL A 73 -37.80 -15.03 -12.37
N HIS A 74 -38.22 -15.28 -11.12
CA HIS A 74 -39.30 -14.50 -10.49
C HIS A 74 -38.99 -12.99 -10.40
N ALA A 75 -39.98 -12.12 -10.65
CA ALA A 75 -39.82 -10.65 -10.72
C ALA A 75 -39.10 -10.02 -9.51
N ALA A 76 -39.46 -10.44 -8.29
CA ALA A 76 -38.81 -9.98 -7.05
C ALA A 76 -37.30 -10.28 -6.99
N VAL A 77 -36.85 -11.39 -7.58
CA VAL A 77 -35.43 -11.76 -7.66
C VAL A 77 -34.73 -10.97 -8.76
N LYS A 78 -35.38 -10.75 -9.92
CA LYS A 78 -34.87 -9.90 -11.01
C LYS A 78 -34.47 -8.52 -10.49
N GLY A 79 -35.33 -7.88 -9.67
CA GLY A 79 -35.05 -6.57 -9.08
C GLY A 79 -33.79 -6.55 -8.19
N VAL A 80 -33.52 -7.61 -7.42
CA VAL A 80 -32.30 -7.72 -6.62
C VAL A 80 -31.07 -7.96 -7.50
N LEU A 81 -31.17 -8.81 -8.52
CA LEU A 81 -30.08 -9.07 -9.47
C LEU A 81 -29.71 -7.80 -10.24
N LYS A 82 -30.68 -7.04 -10.79
CA LYS A 82 -30.44 -5.76 -11.47
C LYS A 82 -29.72 -4.73 -10.61
N ARG A 83 -30.05 -4.64 -9.32
CA ARG A 83 -29.36 -3.75 -8.35
C ARG A 83 -27.94 -4.20 -8.05
N ARG A 84 -27.66 -5.51 -8.16
CA ARG A 84 -26.35 -6.13 -7.92
C ARG A 84 -25.53 -6.32 -9.20
N ALA A 85 -26.13 -6.11 -10.37
CA ALA A 85 -25.49 -6.10 -11.67
C ALA A 85 -24.48 -4.94 -11.74
N ARG A 86 -23.22 -5.27 -12.04
CA ARG A 86 -22.11 -4.32 -12.05
C ARG A 86 -21.18 -4.61 -13.20
N VAL A 87 -20.69 -3.54 -13.82
CA VAL A 87 -19.57 -3.59 -14.75
C VAL A 87 -18.34 -3.07 -14.03
N VAL A 88 -17.23 -3.80 -14.09
CA VAL A 88 -15.97 -3.44 -13.43
C VAL A 88 -14.87 -3.40 -14.48
N TRP A 89 -14.08 -2.32 -14.45
CA TRP A 89 -12.90 -2.22 -15.29
C TRP A 89 -11.79 -3.09 -14.71
N LYS A 90 -11.25 -3.99 -15.53
CA LYS A 90 -9.95 -4.62 -15.30
C LYS A 90 -8.88 -3.59 -15.63
N ARG A 91 -7.83 -3.61 -14.82
CA ARG A 91 -6.68 -2.70 -14.98
C ARG A 91 -5.89 -3.13 -16.23
N ASN A 92 -5.64 -2.18 -17.13
CA ASN A 92 -4.71 -2.40 -18.24
C ASN A 92 -3.27 -2.42 -17.72
N ARG A 93 -2.34 -2.94 -18.52
CA ARG A 93 -0.94 -3.07 -18.12
C ARG A 93 -0.32 -1.68 -17.97
N THR A 94 0.59 -1.52 -17.02
CA THR A 94 1.42 -0.32 -16.96
C THR A 94 2.65 -0.48 -17.84
N VAL A 95 3.30 0.63 -18.20
CA VAL A 95 4.59 0.62 -18.91
C VAL A 95 5.58 -0.31 -18.18
N ALA A 96 5.71 -0.18 -16.86
CA ALA A 96 6.60 -1.05 -16.08
C ALA A 96 6.23 -2.54 -16.19
N ASN A 97 4.94 -2.90 -16.27
CA ASN A 97 4.51 -4.31 -16.41
C ASN A 97 4.86 -4.91 -17.78
N ILE A 98 5.06 -4.08 -18.80
CA ILE A 98 5.46 -4.53 -20.13
C ILE A 98 6.97 -4.49 -20.25
N LEU A 99 7.59 -3.40 -19.85
CA LEU A 99 9.00 -3.10 -20.12
C LEU A 99 9.97 -3.85 -19.20
N CYS A 100 9.66 -4.00 -17.91
CA CYS A 100 10.62 -4.53 -16.94
C CYS A 100 10.83 -6.04 -17.08
N ASN A 101 12.08 -6.48 -17.03
CA ASN A 101 12.49 -7.89 -17.10
C ASN A 101 13.31 -8.35 -15.87
N HIS A 102 13.56 -7.49 -14.88
CA HIS A 102 14.38 -7.78 -13.70
C HIS A 102 13.99 -9.06 -12.92
N ILE A 103 12.71 -9.43 -12.86
CA ILE A 103 12.29 -10.69 -12.19
C ILE A 103 12.85 -11.92 -12.92
N ALA A 104 12.89 -11.89 -14.25
CA ALA A 104 13.50 -12.95 -15.04
C ALA A 104 15.02 -12.91 -14.90
N ALA A 105 15.62 -11.71 -14.97
CA ALA A 105 17.06 -11.52 -14.79
C ALA A 105 17.55 -12.03 -13.43
N ALA A 106 16.81 -11.77 -12.33
CA ALA A 106 17.19 -12.22 -10.99
C ALA A 106 17.21 -13.75 -10.81
N LYS A 107 16.50 -14.48 -11.69
CA LYS A 107 16.51 -15.95 -11.72
C LYS A 107 17.60 -16.53 -12.61
N SER A 108 18.08 -15.75 -13.58
CA SER A 108 19.15 -16.15 -14.49
C SER A 108 20.45 -16.40 -13.73
N GLU A 109 21.13 -17.50 -14.06
CA GLU A 109 22.48 -17.79 -13.61
C GLU A 109 23.53 -17.02 -14.40
N GLU A 110 23.19 -16.64 -15.63
CA GLU A 110 24.04 -15.89 -16.56
C GLU A 110 23.89 -14.38 -16.37
N GLY A 111 25.00 -13.67 -16.59
CA GLY A 111 25.13 -12.25 -16.34
C GLY A 111 26.22 -11.57 -17.14
N GLU A 112 26.48 -12.05 -18.36
CA GLU A 112 27.55 -11.49 -19.18
C GLU A 112 27.26 -10.04 -19.58
N CYS A 113 28.34 -9.30 -19.82
CA CYS A 113 28.22 -7.92 -20.27
C CYS A 113 27.74 -7.89 -21.73
N THR A 114 26.50 -7.45 -21.93
CA THR A 114 25.90 -7.25 -23.26
C THR A 114 25.77 -5.77 -23.61
N CYS A 115 26.35 -4.88 -22.79
CA CYS A 115 26.07 -3.45 -22.84
C CYS A 115 27.04 -2.64 -23.71
N ALA A 116 28.08 -3.26 -24.27
CA ALA A 116 29.10 -2.60 -25.09
C ALA A 116 28.49 -1.83 -26.28
N ARG A 117 27.51 -2.43 -26.96
CA ARG A 117 26.83 -1.87 -28.14
C ARG A 117 25.93 -0.66 -27.89
N TYR A 118 25.74 -0.24 -26.64
CA TYR A 118 24.87 0.87 -26.31
C TYR A 118 25.67 2.11 -25.96
N ASP A 119 25.35 3.20 -26.65
CA ASP A 119 25.77 4.54 -26.28
C ASP A 119 24.76 5.12 -25.26
N LEU A 120 24.94 4.73 -24.00
CA LEU A 120 24.11 5.11 -22.87
C LEU A 120 25.01 5.45 -21.67
N PRO A 121 24.53 6.25 -20.70
CA PRO A 121 25.28 6.55 -19.48
C PRO A 121 25.84 5.30 -18.78
N ARG A 122 27.11 5.40 -18.35
CA ARG A 122 27.85 4.30 -17.72
C ARG A 122 28.34 4.65 -16.32
N ALA A 123 28.41 3.64 -15.47
CA ALA A 123 29.13 3.66 -14.21
C ALA A 123 30.08 2.45 -14.20
N GLU A 124 31.35 2.67 -13.84
CA GLU A 124 32.38 1.60 -13.82
C GLU A 124 32.46 0.83 -15.16
N GLY A 125 32.38 1.54 -16.29
CA GLY A 125 32.44 0.94 -17.64
C GLY A 125 31.15 0.25 -18.12
N HIS A 126 30.14 0.11 -17.28
CA HIS A 126 28.88 -0.59 -17.61
C HIS A 126 27.67 0.35 -17.65
N VAL A 127 26.68 0.03 -18.50
CA VAL A 127 25.46 0.84 -18.62
C VAL A 127 24.68 0.88 -17.30
N VAL A 128 24.43 2.10 -16.83
CA VAL A 128 23.56 2.44 -15.70
C VAL A 128 22.83 3.72 -16.09
N ALA A 129 21.68 3.57 -16.75
CA ALA A 129 20.97 4.68 -17.38
C ALA A 129 19.51 4.76 -16.92
N ARG A 130 19.02 5.97 -16.69
CA ARG A 130 17.57 6.20 -16.54
C ARG A 130 16.93 6.12 -17.91
N ILE A 131 15.71 5.60 -17.98
CA ILE A 131 14.98 5.51 -19.25
C ILE A 131 14.79 6.87 -19.93
N ALA A 132 14.69 7.95 -19.16
CA ALA A 132 14.57 9.31 -19.67
C ALA A 132 15.84 9.81 -20.39
N GLN A 133 16.98 9.16 -20.17
CA GLN A 133 18.25 9.45 -20.85
C GLN A 133 18.43 8.63 -22.13
N VAL A 134 17.49 7.73 -22.45
CA VAL A 134 17.59 6.85 -23.61
C VAL A 134 17.06 7.58 -24.85
N PRO A 135 17.88 7.78 -25.91
CA PRO A 135 17.46 8.48 -27.11
C PRO A 135 16.27 7.81 -27.82
N GLY A 136 15.36 8.62 -28.36
CA GLY A 136 14.21 8.16 -29.14
C GLY A 136 13.08 7.49 -28.36
N VAL A 137 13.15 7.43 -27.02
CA VAL A 137 12.08 6.91 -26.18
C VAL A 137 11.04 8.01 -25.92
N LYS A 138 9.76 7.72 -26.20
CA LYS A 138 8.66 8.66 -25.95
C LYS A 138 8.54 8.98 -24.47
N GLU A 139 8.29 10.24 -24.13
CA GLU A 139 8.19 10.72 -22.74
C GLU A 139 7.20 9.92 -21.88
N LEU A 140 6.08 9.46 -22.47
CA LEU A 140 5.09 8.64 -21.77
C LEU A 140 5.62 7.26 -21.33
N ILE A 141 6.67 6.73 -21.96
CA ILE A 141 7.35 5.48 -21.55
C ILE A 141 8.22 5.72 -20.31
N CYS A 142 8.74 6.94 -20.14
CA CYS A 142 9.65 7.26 -19.06
C CYS A 142 9.00 7.22 -17.66
N ASN A 143 7.67 7.08 -17.60
CA ASN A 143 6.92 6.87 -16.38
C ASN A 143 6.28 5.48 -16.35
N GLY A 144 6.90 4.57 -15.60
CA GLY A 144 6.45 3.18 -15.40
C GLY A 144 5.05 3.02 -14.82
N LYS A 145 4.46 4.07 -14.24
CA LYS A 145 3.08 4.08 -13.73
C LYS A 145 2.04 4.37 -14.81
N ASN A 146 2.44 4.87 -15.98
CA ASN A 146 1.54 5.10 -17.09
C ASN A 146 0.91 3.80 -17.56
N ILE A 147 -0.35 3.89 -17.97
CA ILE A 147 -1.16 2.78 -18.42
C ILE A 147 -1.17 2.82 -19.94
N THR A 148 -0.89 1.68 -20.55
CA THR A 148 -0.87 1.52 -22.00
C THR A 148 -2.27 1.23 -22.55
N ARG A 149 -2.50 1.64 -23.79
CA ARG A 149 -3.64 1.21 -24.59
C ARG A 149 -3.38 -0.22 -25.09
N PRO A 150 -4.29 -1.18 -24.86
CA PRO A 150 -4.18 -2.52 -25.44
C PRO A 150 -4.01 -2.47 -26.95
N THR A 151 -3.17 -3.35 -27.50
CA THR A 151 -3.00 -3.58 -28.94
C THR A 151 -4.31 -3.84 -29.64
N ARG A 152 -5.08 -4.73 -29.03
CA ARG A 152 -6.38 -5.19 -29.47
C ARG A 152 -7.36 -4.73 -28.42
N GLY A 153 -8.33 -3.93 -28.84
CA GLY A 153 -9.48 -3.56 -28.01
C GLY A 153 -10.25 -4.80 -27.59
N THR A 154 -11.19 -4.64 -26.66
CA THR A 154 -12.13 -5.75 -26.40
C THR A 154 -13.04 -5.86 -27.62
N GLU A 155 -13.02 -7.00 -28.31
CA GLU A 155 -13.87 -7.23 -29.47
C GLU A 155 -15.34 -7.41 -29.05
N GLY A 156 -16.28 -7.15 -29.97
CA GLY A 156 -17.72 -7.34 -29.71
C GLY A 156 -18.04 -8.75 -29.20
N ARG A 157 -17.46 -9.77 -29.85
CA ARG A 157 -17.61 -11.18 -29.45
C ARG A 157 -17.11 -11.45 -28.03
N GLU A 158 -15.94 -10.91 -27.66
CA GLU A 158 -15.37 -11.06 -26.32
C GLU A 158 -16.25 -10.37 -25.26
N LEU A 159 -16.77 -9.18 -25.57
CA LEU A 159 -17.68 -8.46 -24.68
C LEU A 159 -18.99 -9.23 -24.48
N GLY A 160 -19.57 -9.77 -25.55
CA GLY A 160 -20.75 -10.64 -25.51
C GLY A 160 -20.51 -11.88 -24.66
N GLU A 161 -19.37 -12.57 -24.83
CA GLU A 161 -18.98 -13.74 -24.02
C GLU A 161 -18.87 -13.40 -22.53
N ARG A 162 -18.32 -12.23 -22.19
CA ARG A 162 -18.18 -11.77 -20.81
C ARG A 162 -19.55 -11.49 -20.17
N ILE A 163 -20.49 -10.91 -20.92
CA ILE A 163 -21.87 -10.69 -20.48
C ILE A 163 -22.56 -12.05 -20.29
N PHE A 164 -22.46 -12.93 -21.28
CA PHE A 164 -23.02 -14.28 -21.25
C PHE A 164 -22.55 -15.09 -20.04
N THR A 165 -21.23 -15.14 -19.81
CA THR A 165 -20.62 -15.84 -18.68
C THR A 165 -21.13 -15.28 -17.34
N ALA A 166 -21.28 -13.96 -17.23
CA ALA A 166 -21.81 -13.35 -16.02
C ALA A 166 -23.29 -13.71 -15.78
N LEU A 167 -24.10 -13.78 -16.84
CA LEU A 167 -25.50 -14.19 -16.78
C LEU A 167 -25.63 -15.67 -16.39
N LYS A 168 -24.89 -16.59 -17.04
CA LYS A 168 -24.86 -18.02 -16.69
C LYS A 168 -24.43 -18.24 -15.24
N ALA A 169 -23.39 -17.54 -14.77
CA ALA A 169 -22.95 -17.66 -13.38
C ALA A 169 -24.02 -17.20 -12.36
N ALA A 170 -24.91 -16.29 -12.76
CA ALA A 170 -25.96 -15.77 -11.89
C ALA A 170 -27.27 -16.59 -11.96
N MET A 171 -27.62 -17.10 -13.14
CA MET A 171 -28.97 -17.60 -13.44
C MET A 171 -28.99 -18.97 -14.16
N TRP A 172 -27.84 -19.62 -14.39
CA TRP A 172 -27.64 -20.96 -14.96
C TRP A 172 -28.66 -21.35 -16.05
N ASP A 173 -29.74 -22.08 -15.72
CA ASP A 173 -30.75 -22.61 -16.67
C ASP A 173 -31.97 -21.68 -16.90
N HIS A 174 -32.07 -20.54 -16.21
CA HIS A 174 -33.25 -19.66 -16.30
C HIS A 174 -33.20 -18.68 -17.47
N VAL A 175 -32.28 -18.92 -18.40
CA VAL A 175 -31.87 -18.01 -19.45
C VAL A 175 -31.65 -18.82 -20.71
N ASP A 176 -32.61 -18.75 -21.63
CA ASP A 176 -32.51 -19.35 -22.96
C ASP A 176 -31.88 -18.32 -23.89
N ILE A 177 -30.56 -18.19 -23.79
CA ILE A 177 -29.76 -17.22 -24.56
C ILE A 177 -28.63 -17.98 -25.23
N GLN A 178 -28.48 -17.79 -26.53
CA GLN A 178 -27.26 -18.11 -27.25
C GLN A 178 -26.31 -16.91 -27.19
N GLN A 179 -25.00 -17.16 -27.19
CA GLN A 179 -23.99 -16.09 -27.14
C GLN A 179 -24.17 -15.05 -28.26
N GLN A 180 -24.70 -15.49 -29.41
CA GLN A 180 -24.94 -14.68 -30.61
C GLN A 180 -26.11 -13.68 -30.44
N ASP A 181 -27.00 -13.90 -29.47
CA ASP A 181 -28.16 -13.03 -29.24
C ASP A 181 -27.78 -11.71 -28.54
N ILE A 182 -26.59 -11.67 -27.90
CA ILE A 182 -26.14 -10.50 -27.15
C ILE A 182 -25.58 -9.45 -28.13
N GLN A 183 -26.44 -8.50 -28.48
CA GLN A 183 -26.11 -7.34 -29.30
C GLN A 183 -25.30 -6.32 -28.47
N VAL A 184 -24.05 -6.08 -28.85
CA VAL A 184 -23.12 -5.21 -28.09
C VAL A 184 -22.71 -3.97 -28.87
N GLU A 185 -23.25 -3.74 -30.06
CA GLU A 185 -22.90 -2.66 -30.98
C GLU A 185 -23.15 -1.30 -30.30
N ARG A 186 -24.28 -1.19 -29.57
CA ARG A 186 -24.63 -0.01 -28.78
C ARG A 186 -23.66 0.26 -27.63
N CYS A 187 -22.91 -0.75 -27.20
CA CYS A 187 -21.89 -0.60 -26.16
C CYS A 187 -20.64 0.12 -26.66
N TYR A 188 -20.45 0.24 -27.98
CA TYR A 188 -19.30 0.93 -28.55
C TYR A 188 -19.60 2.39 -28.91
N VAL A 189 -18.57 3.23 -28.95
CA VAL A 189 -18.61 4.58 -29.50
C VAL A 189 -18.36 4.48 -31.01
N GLN A 190 -19.23 5.13 -31.80
CA GLN A 190 -19.21 5.02 -33.27
C GLN A 190 -18.06 5.79 -33.94
N GLN A 191 -17.41 6.72 -33.21
CA GLN A 191 -16.23 7.46 -33.68
C GLN A 191 -15.04 7.21 -32.74
N THR A 192 -14.00 6.59 -33.29
CA THR A 192 -12.72 6.38 -32.60
C THR A 192 -11.87 7.64 -32.75
N HIS A 193 -11.66 8.37 -31.66
CA HIS A 193 -10.72 9.48 -31.67
C HIS A 193 -9.28 8.96 -31.69
N ALA A 194 -8.44 9.56 -32.53
CA ALA A 194 -7.00 9.33 -32.50
C ALA A 194 -6.48 9.53 -31.06
N SER A 195 -5.94 8.47 -30.47
CA SER A 195 -5.49 8.50 -29.08
C SER A 195 -4.02 8.88 -29.04
N SER A 196 -3.67 9.97 -28.36
CA SER A 196 -2.27 10.28 -27.99
C SER A 196 -1.72 9.40 -26.87
N ALA A 197 -2.44 8.33 -26.52
CA ALA A 197 -2.01 7.37 -25.52
C ALA A 197 -1.06 6.34 -26.13
N ILE A 198 -0.07 5.96 -25.35
CA ILE A 198 0.90 4.95 -25.74
C ILE A 198 0.28 3.54 -25.78
N THR A 199 0.63 2.75 -26.80
CA THR A 199 0.17 1.37 -26.98
C THR A 199 1.06 0.33 -26.29
N GLU A 200 0.59 -0.91 -26.19
CA GLU A 200 1.42 -2.03 -25.72
C GLU A 200 2.58 -2.33 -26.69
N GLU A 201 2.37 -2.14 -28.00
CA GLU A 201 3.36 -2.38 -29.08
C GLU A 201 4.56 -1.44 -28.92
N GLU A 202 4.29 -0.16 -28.73
CA GLU A 202 5.32 0.87 -28.61
C GLU A 202 6.23 0.58 -27.42
N VAL A 203 5.66 0.14 -26.29
CA VAL A 203 6.45 -0.26 -25.12
C VAL A 203 7.17 -1.59 -25.35
N ALA A 204 6.54 -2.54 -26.04
CA ALA A 204 7.15 -3.81 -26.39
C ALA A 204 8.34 -3.65 -27.35
N GLU A 205 8.29 -2.67 -28.25
CA GLU A 205 9.40 -2.35 -29.15
C GLU A 205 10.62 -1.82 -28.36
N VAL A 206 10.39 -0.91 -27.40
CA VAL A 206 11.48 -0.46 -26.50
C VAL A 206 12.03 -1.64 -25.70
N ARG A 207 11.16 -2.53 -25.19
CA ARG A 207 11.60 -3.75 -24.52
C ARG A 207 12.44 -4.65 -25.42
N LYS A 208 12.08 -4.79 -26.70
CA LYS A 208 12.83 -5.60 -27.66
C LYS A 208 14.20 -4.98 -27.94
N ARG A 209 14.23 -3.65 -28.18
CA ARG A 209 15.45 -2.88 -28.46
C ARG A 209 16.47 -2.93 -27.33
N TYR A 210 16.00 -2.92 -26.08
CA TYR A 210 16.85 -2.96 -24.87
C TYR A 210 16.76 -4.29 -24.12
N GLY A 211 16.27 -5.35 -24.76
CA GLY A 211 15.93 -6.61 -24.09
C GLY A 211 17.13 -7.37 -23.53
N HIS A 212 18.34 -7.03 -24.00
CA HIS A 212 19.60 -7.60 -23.55
C HIS A 212 20.16 -6.89 -22.31
N LEU A 213 19.59 -5.74 -21.92
CA LEU A 213 19.84 -5.09 -20.64
C LEU A 213 18.80 -5.52 -19.60
N VAL A 214 19.12 -5.28 -18.32
CA VAL A 214 18.17 -5.46 -17.23
C VAL A 214 17.39 -4.17 -17.02
N ILE A 215 16.07 -4.25 -17.19
CA ILE A 215 15.14 -3.14 -17.02
C ILE A 215 14.35 -3.34 -15.72
N THR A 216 14.52 -2.41 -14.78
CA THR A 216 13.93 -2.48 -13.44
C THR A 216 13.30 -1.14 -13.04
N PRO A 217 12.19 -1.14 -12.29
CA PRO A 217 11.77 0.08 -11.59
C PRO A 217 12.79 0.43 -10.50
N MET A 218 12.95 1.71 -10.22
CA MET A 218 13.77 2.19 -9.10
C MET A 218 13.04 1.99 -7.77
N ASP A 219 13.76 1.54 -6.74
CA ASP A 219 13.20 1.40 -5.40
C ASP A 219 12.75 2.76 -4.84
N ARG A 220 11.67 2.76 -4.03
CA ARG A 220 10.98 3.95 -3.50
C ARG A 220 10.45 4.93 -4.58
N ASN A 221 10.71 4.70 -5.88
CA ASN A 221 10.26 5.50 -7.02
C ASN A 221 9.83 4.61 -8.19
N ALA A 222 8.84 3.73 -7.97
CA ALA A 222 8.43 2.70 -8.94
C ALA A 222 7.93 3.20 -10.32
N GLY A 223 7.77 4.51 -10.52
CA GLY A 223 7.50 5.07 -11.85
C GLY A 223 8.76 5.44 -12.62
N GLU A 224 9.92 5.55 -11.96
CA GLU A 224 11.21 5.69 -12.62
C GLU A 224 11.73 4.31 -13.03
N ILE A 225 12.20 4.20 -14.28
CA ILE A 225 12.73 2.97 -14.85
C ILE A 225 14.22 3.16 -15.14
N VAL A 226 15.02 2.16 -14.78
CA VAL A 226 16.47 2.13 -14.98
C VAL A 226 16.83 0.93 -15.86
N LEU A 227 17.76 1.15 -16.77
CA LEU A 227 18.40 0.15 -17.60
C LEU A 227 19.80 -0.10 -17.04
N LEU A 228 20.11 -1.37 -16.76
CA LEU A 228 21.35 -1.82 -16.16
C LEU A 228 22.02 -2.87 -17.05
N CYS A 229 23.34 -2.85 -17.10
CA CYS A 229 24.10 -3.97 -17.61
C CYS A 229 23.76 -5.25 -16.81
N PRO A 230 23.55 -6.41 -17.46
CA PRO A 230 23.32 -7.66 -16.74
C PRO A 230 24.43 -7.99 -15.76
N SER A 231 25.70 -7.76 -16.11
CA SER A 231 26.84 -7.98 -15.22
C SER A 231 26.74 -7.15 -13.94
N THR A 232 26.50 -5.84 -14.05
CA THR A 232 26.35 -4.94 -12.90
C THR A 232 25.18 -5.37 -12.01
N TYR A 233 24.03 -5.70 -12.61
CA TYR A 233 22.85 -6.15 -11.88
C TYR A 233 23.13 -7.46 -11.13
N GLN A 234 23.79 -8.40 -11.80
CA GLN A 234 24.13 -9.71 -11.27
C GLN A 234 25.19 -9.66 -10.18
N HIS A 235 26.14 -8.73 -10.28
CA HIS A 235 27.10 -8.42 -9.21
C HIS A 235 26.41 -7.82 -7.99
N ALA A 236 25.46 -6.90 -8.20
CA ALA A 236 24.67 -6.34 -7.09
C ALA A 236 23.87 -7.44 -6.37
N LEU A 237 23.24 -8.36 -7.10
CA LEU A 237 22.55 -9.51 -6.50
C LEU A 237 23.50 -10.41 -5.71
N LYS A 238 24.69 -10.70 -6.23
CA LYS A 238 25.73 -11.46 -5.52
C LYS A 238 26.10 -10.77 -4.21
N LYS A 239 26.38 -9.47 -4.23
CA LYS A 239 26.67 -8.67 -3.03
C LYS A 239 25.53 -8.70 -2.01
N MET A 240 24.29 -8.55 -2.47
CA MET A 240 23.12 -8.50 -1.58
C MET A 240 22.79 -9.84 -0.92
N PHE A 241 22.94 -10.96 -1.64
CA PHE A 241 22.46 -12.27 -1.21
C PHE A 241 23.56 -13.31 -1.04
N ILE A 242 24.44 -13.51 -2.03
CA ILE A 242 25.39 -14.63 -2.02
C ILE A 242 26.60 -14.34 -1.12
N TYR A 243 27.12 -13.11 -1.14
CA TYR A 243 28.26 -12.69 -0.33
C TYR A 243 27.85 -12.12 1.03
N ASN A 244 26.55 -12.10 1.31
CA ASN A 244 26.02 -11.58 2.56
C ASN A 244 25.88 -12.71 3.58
N GLY A 245 26.60 -12.60 4.70
CA GLY A 245 26.56 -13.59 5.79
C GLY A 245 25.19 -13.76 6.48
N ALA A 246 24.20 -12.94 6.14
CA ALA A 246 22.81 -13.15 6.54
C ALA A 246 22.12 -14.30 5.80
N TYR A 247 22.69 -14.78 4.69
CA TYR A 247 22.17 -15.87 3.88
C TYR A 247 23.15 -17.04 3.83
N ARG A 248 22.60 -18.25 3.81
CA ARG A 248 23.34 -19.48 3.64
C ARG A 248 22.81 -20.21 2.40
N GLN A 249 23.71 -20.65 1.53
CA GLN A 249 23.31 -21.50 0.41
C GLN A 249 22.93 -22.89 0.93
N GLU A 250 21.80 -23.40 0.46
CA GLU A 250 21.35 -24.76 0.78
C GLU A 250 21.67 -25.68 -0.39
N GLU A 251 22.12 -26.90 -0.09
CA GLU A 251 22.44 -27.92 -1.11
C GLU A 251 21.20 -28.65 -1.62
N VAL A 252 20.14 -28.68 -0.80
CA VAL A 252 18.85 -29.26 -1.17
C VAL A 252 18.12 -28.42 -2.20
N ASN A 253 17.34 -29.07 -3.05
CA ASN A 253 16.50 -28.36 -4.00
C ASN A 253 15.26 -27.74 -3.34
N GLU A 254 14.58 -26.84 -4.04
CA GLU A 254 13.37 -26.17 -3.53
C GLU A 254 12.29 -27.16 -3.09
N LYS A 255 12.10 -28.28 -3.82
CA LYS A 255 11.02 -29.24 -3.51
C LYS A 255 11.29 -29.94 -2.17
N GLU A 256 12.52 -30.36 -1.92
CA GLU A 256 12.95 -30.99 -0.68
C GLU A 256 12.82 -30.03 0.51
N ALA A 257 13.34 -28.80 0.38
CA ALA A 257 13.23 -27.78 1.42
C ALA A 257 11.76 -27.49 1.78
N MET A 258 10.89 -27.44 0.78
CA MET A 258 9.46 -27.20 0.97
C MET A 258 8.72 -28.42 1.55
N ALA A 259 9.16 -29.64 1.24
CA ALA A 259 8.64 -30.86 1.86
C ALA A 259 9.00 -30.91 3.34
N ALA A 260 10.27 -30.68 3.69
CA ALA A 260 10.73 -30.60 5.08
C ALA A 260 9.98 -29.51 5.86
N ALA A 261 9.84 -28.31 5.29
CA ALA A 261 9.05 -27.24 5.90
C ALA A 261 7.58 -27.64 6.10
N ARG A 262 6.98 -28.39 5.17
CA ARG A 262 5.60 -28.85 5.33
C ARG A 262 5.46 -29.85 6.47
N ASP A 263 6.43 -30.73 6.65
CA ASP A 263 6.41 -31.72 7.72
C ASP A 263 6.61 -31.07 9.08
N ASP A 264 7.54 -30.12 9.19
CA ASP A 264 7.72 -29.34 10.42
C ASP A 264 6.50 -28.49 10.75
N TYR A 265 5.80 -27.97 9.73
CA TYR A 265 4.53 -27.25 9.90
C TYR A 265 3.45 -28.13 10.55
N LYS A 266 3.35 -29.40 10.12
CA LYS A 266 2.42 -30.38 10.69
C LYS A 266 2.85 -30.83 12.09
N LYS A 267 4.14 -31.10 12.30
CA LYS A 267 4.69 -31.49 13.61
C LYS A 267 4.38 -30.42 14.67
N ALA A 268 4.50 -29.14 14.31
CA ALA A 268 4.15 -28.00 15.15
C ALA A 268 2.64 -27.70 15.24
N ARG A 269 1.78 -28.52 14.60
CA ARG A 269 0.31 -28.40 14.59
C ARG A 269 -0.19 -27.05 14.06
N LEU A 270 0.55 -26.44 13.15
CA LEU A 270 0.26 -25.09 12.64
C LEU A 270 -0.95 -25.07 11.67
N GLU A 271 -1.44 -26.23 11.23
CA GLU A 271 -2.70 -26.36 10.48
C GLU A 271 -3.91 -25.82 11.25
N LYS A 272 -3.82 -25.76 12.58
CA LYS A 272 -4.81 -25.09 13.44
C LYS A 272 -4.89 -23.59 13.18
N ILE A 273 -3.78 -22.94 12.80
CA ILE A 273 -3.77 -21.54 12.37
C ILE A 273 -4.36 -21.44 10.97
N ALA A 274 -3.84 -22.21 10.01
CA ALA A 274 -4.30 -22.23 8.62
C ALA A 274 -3.78 -23.46 7.88
N GLU A 275 -4.55 -23.93 6.90
CA GLU A 275 -4.13 -24.98 5.97
C GLU A 275 -2.93 -24.53 5.12
N TRP A 276 -2.05 -25.48 4.83
CA TRP A 276 -0.90 -25.32 3.94
C TRP A 276 -1.34 -25.23 2.48
N ASP A 277 -0.96 -24.17 1.77
CA ASP A 277 -1.25 -24.04 0.33
C ASP A 277 -0.27 -24.89 -0.50
N ARG A 278 -0.81 -25.99 -1.07
CA ARG A 278 -0.05 -26.93 -1.90
C ARG A 278 0.47 -26.32 -3.21
N LYS A 279 -0.08 -25.20 -3.66
CA LYS A 279 0.37 -24.50 -4.88
C LYS A 279 1.48 -23.49 -4.60
N GLY A 280 1.88 -23.33 -3.35
CA GLY A 280 2.86 -22.34 -2.98
C GLY A 280 4.29 -22.70 -3.42
N LYS A 281 5.09 -21.67 -3.70
CA LYS A 281 6.50 -21.71 -4.14
C LYS A 281 7.31 -20.62 -3.44
N VAL A 282 8.61 -20.84 -3.29
CA VAL A 282 9.54 -19.85 -2.74
C VAL A 282 9.53 -18.58 -3.61
N GLY A 283 9.47 -17.40 -2.97
CA GLY A 283 9.57 -16.10 -3.66
C GLY A 283 8.34 -15.62 -4.48
N CYS A 284 7.34 -16.47 -4.76
CA CYS A 284 6.15 -16.07 -5.53
C CYS A 284 4.83 -16.18 -4.74
N ALA A 285 4.56 -17.35 -4.16
CA ALA A 285 3.32 -17.64 -3.47
C ALA A 285 3.61 -18.51 -2.24
N GLU A 286 3.87 -17.89 -1.10
CA GLU A 286 4.24 -18.65 0.10
C GLU A 286 3.10 -19.58 0.57
N PRO A 287 3.36 -20.87 0.85
CA PRO A 287 2.32 -21.81 1.30
C PRO A 287 1.61 -21.40 2.59
N THR A 288 2.27 -20.62 3.44
CA THR A 288 1.76 -20.21 4.76
C THR A 288 1.10 -18.84 4.73
N LYS A 289 0.90 -18.21 3.55
CA LYS A 289 0.37 -16.84 3.40
C LYS A 289 -0.89 -16.55 4.22
N THR A 290 -1.77 -17.53 4.40
CA THR A 290 -2.97 -17.38 5.23
C THR A 290 -2.64 -17.42 6.73
N GLY A 291 -1.76 -18.32 7.16
CA GLY A 291 -1.24 -18.37 8.52
C GLY A 291 -0.50 -17.09 8.89
N SER A 292 0.44 -16.65 8.03
CA SER A 292 1.24 -15.43 8.21
C SER A 292 0.35 -14.21 8.38
N ARG A 293 -0.70 -14.08 7.55
CA ARG A 293 -1.70 -12.99 7.71
C ARG A 293 -2.46 -13.04 9.03
N ARG A 294 -2.78 -14.23 9.55
CA ARG A 294 -3.51 -14.38 10.83
C ARG A 294 -2.61 -14.05 12.00
N VAL A 295 -1.38 -14.58 12.02
CA VAL A 295 -0.38 -14.31 13.06
C VAL A 295 0.05 -12.84 13.05
N ALA A 296 0.29 -12.25 11.88
CA ALA A 296 0.59 -10.83 11.75
C ALA A 296 -0.49 -9.93 12.36
N ARG A 297 -1.77 -10.27 12.15
CA ARG A 297 -2.89 -9.53 12.75
C ARG A 297 -2.96 -9.71 14.26
N ALA A 298 -2.69 -10.92 14.76
CA ALA A 298 -2.59 -11.18 16.19
C ALA A 298 -1.48 -10.33 16.83
N LEU A 299 -0.26 -10.42 16.29
CA LEU A 299 0.93 -9.70 16.76
C LEU A 299 0.72 -8.19 16.73
N ASN A 300 0.20 -7.63 15.64
CA ASN A 300 -0.09 -6.19 15.55
C ASN A 300 -1.07 -5.72 16.63
N VAL A 301 -2.09 -6.52 16.95
CA VAL A 301 -3.10 -6.15 17.96
C VAL A 301 -2.56 -6.33 19.38
N LEU A 302 -1.71 -7.34 19.61
CA LEU A 302 -0.99 -7.50 20.87
C LEU A 302 -0.05 -6.33 21.12
N LEU A 303 0.73 -5.91 20.11
CA LEU A 303 1.64 -4.77 20.21
C LEU A 303 0.86 -3.45 20.37
N ALA A 304 -0.14 -3.18 19.52
CA ALA A 304 -0.87 -1.91 19.54
C ALA A 304 -1.70 -1.69 20.81
N ARG A 305 -1.94 -2.73 21.62
CA ARG A 305 -2.64 -2.63 22.90
C ARG A 305 -1.70 -2.61 24.10
N LEU A 306 -0.38 -2.69 23.89
CA LEU A 306 0.57 -2.39 24.97
C LEU A 306 0.44 -0.92 25.38
N PRO A 307 0.76 -0.56 26.64
CA PRO A 307 0.71 0.83 27.06
C PRO A 307 1.69 1.70 26.26
N GLU A 308 1.23 2.80 25.68
CA GLU A 308 2.04 3.66 24.81
C GLU A 308 3.28 4.25 25.50
N ALA A 309 3.27 4.38 26.83
CA ALA A 309 4.42 4.84 27.60
C ALA A 309 5.61 3.86 27.58
N THR A 310 5.43 2.66 27.03
CA THR A 310 6.47 1.62 27.00
C THR A 310 7.23 1.53 25.70
N HIS A 311 6.70 2.02 24.56
CA HIS A 311 7.36 1.88 23.27
C HIS A 311 6.94 3.01 22.31
N PHE A 312 7.66 3.17 21.21
CA PHE A 312 7.50 4.31 20.29
C PHE A 312 6.60 3.99 19.10
N ASN A 313 6.36 2.71 18.81
CA ASN A 313 5.55 2.28 17.67
C ASN A 313 4.17 2.99 17.61
N MET A 314 3.92 3.70 16.52
CA MET A 314 2.68 4.42 16.25
C MET A 314 1.64 3.58 15.49
N GLY A 315 2.08 2.59 14.72
CA GLY A 315 1.24 1.69 13.92
C GLY A 315 0.56 2.32 12.69
N VAL A 316 0.07 3.56 12.77
CA VAL A 316 -0.61 4.26 11.67
C VAL A 316 -0.17 5.71 11.58
N THR A 317 0.19 6.17 10.37
CA THR A 317 0.70 7.53 10.11
C THR A 317 -0.25 8.65 10.51
N THR A 318 -1.57 8.39 10.53
CA THR A 318 -2.57 9.39 10.91
C THR A 318 -2.56 9.74 12.39
N HIS A 319 -1.96 8.90 13.26
CA HIS A 319 -1.87 9.18 14.69
C HIS A 319 -0.74 10.15 15.04
N LEU A 320 0.09 10.56 14.07
CA LEU A 320 1.24 11.45 14.33
C LEU A 320 0.81 12.76 14.97
N LYS A 321 -0.22 13.39 14.40
CA LYS A 321 -0.80 14.64 14.92
C LYS A 321 -1.32 14.47 16.35
N GLU A 322 -2.06 13.40 16.60
CA GLU A 322 -2.62 13.11 17.93
C GLU A 322 -1.51 12.87 18.97
N LYS A 323 -0.48 12.09 18.61
CA LYS A 323 0.68 11.86 19.48
C LYS A 323 1.43 13.15 19.79
N LEU A 324 1.74 13.98 18.78
CA LEU A 324 2.43 15.24 19.01
C LEU A 324 1.60 16.21 19.86
N THR A 325 0.28 16.29 19.68
CA THR A 325 -0.60 17.09 20.55
C THR A 325 -0.63 16.58 21.99
N GLN A 326 -0.56 15.27 22.22
CA GLN A 326 -0.43 14.73 23.58
C GLN A 326 0.92 15.12 24.22
N VAL A 327 1.99 15.14 23.42
CA VAL A 327 3.32 15.57 23.86
C VAL A 327 3.31 17.06 24.21
N GLU A 328 2.72 17.93 23.38
CA GLU A 328 2.55 19.36 23.67
C GLU A 328 1.87 19.57 25.02
N ARG A 329 0.74 18.88 25.27
CA ARG A 329 0.01 19.00 26.54
C ARG A 329 0.85 18.57 27.74
N ARG A 330 1.62 17.48 27.60
CA ARG A 330 2.48 16.96 28.66
C ARG A 330 3.69 17.86 28.93
N CYS A 331 4.26 18.47 27.90
CA CYS A 331 5.41 19.35 28.05
C CYS A 331 4.99 20.71 28.61
N ASN A 332 3.86 21.26 28.17
CA ASN A 332 3.36 22.57 28.61
C ASN A 332 2.76 22.57 30.03
N SER A 333 2.47 21.40 30.60
CA SER A 333 2.03 21.32 32.01
C SER A 333 3.17 21.47 33.02
N LYS A 334 4.43 21.48 32.57
CA LYS A 334 5.60 21.68 33.43
C LYS A 334 5.92 23.17 33.56
N LYS A 335 6.27 23.61 34.76
CA LYS A 335 6.71 25.00 35.02
C LYS A 335 8.11 25.24 34.43
N GLY A 336 8.32 26.38 33.78
CA GLY A 336 9.63 26.81 33.24
C GLY A 336 9.60 27.12 31.74
N GLU A 337 10.68 27.73 31.23
CA GLU A 337 10.82 28.06 29.81
C GLU A 337 11.38 26.86 29.04
N ALA A 338 10.51 25.87 28.81
CA ALA A 338 10.90 24.61 28.22
C ALA A 338 11.03 24.69 26.69
N MET A 339 11.91 23.87 26.13
CA MET A 339 11.99 23.58 24.71
C MET A 339 12.19 22.08 24.46
N VAL A 340 11.90 21.61 23.26
CA VAL A 340 12.13 20.22 22.87
C VAL A 340 13.24 20.19 21.83
N LEU A 341 14.24 19.33 22.04
CA LEU A 341 15.27 19.01 21.06
C LEU A 341 14.83 17.81 20.24
N LEU A 342 14.47 18.05 18.98
CA LEU A 342 14.07 17.01 18.03
C LEU A 342 15.28 16.40 17.33
N ARG A 343 15.20 15.10 17.09
CA ARG A 343 16.10 14.31 16.23
C ARG A 343 15.29 13.33 15.41
N SER A 344 15.80 12.99 14.23
CA SER A 344 15.24 11.92 13.40
C SER A 344 16.32 10.94 12.97
N TYR A 345 15.93 9.68 12.87
CA TYR A 345 16.78 8.56 12.56
C TYR A 345 16.10 7.58 11.60
N ASP A 346 16.88 6.89 10.79
CA ASP A 346 16.49 5.74 9.97
C ASP A 346 17.24 4.50 10.47
N ILE A 347 16.52 3.39 10.69
CA ILE A 347 17.12 2.10 11.05
C ILE A 347 17.62 1.42 9.78
N LYS A 348 18.94 1.40 9.60
CA LYS A 348 19.57 0.80 8.42
C LYS A 348 19.32 -0.70 8.38
N GLU A 349 18.96 -1.20 7.19
CA GLU A 349 18.85 -2.65 6.92
C GLU A 349 17.92 -3.39 7.89
N MET A 350 16.83 -2.71 8.33
CA MET A 350 15.94 -3.17 9.38
C MET A 350 15.47 -4.62 9.22
N PHE A 351 15.23 -5.11 8.00
CA PHE A 351 14.78 -6.50 7.80
C PHE A 351 15.90 -7.52 7.65
N THR A 352 17.08 -7.14 7.15
CA THR A 352 18.18 -8.09 6.90
C THR A 352 19.09 -8.27 8.10
N SER A 353 19.05 -7.35 9.07
CA SER A 353 19.98 -7.34 10.22
C SER A 353 19.41 -7.92 11.52
N LEU A 354 18.14 -8.36 11.55
CA LEU A 354 17.47 -8.82 12.78
C LEU A 354 17.91 -10.24 13.20
N PRO A 355 18.54 -10.45 14.37
CA PRO A 355 18.87 -11.79 14.83
C PRO A 355 17.62 -12.62 15.13
N HIS A 356 17.53 -13.85 14.61
CA HIS A 356 16.39 -14.75 14.88
C HIS A 356 16.14 -14.98 16.38
N ASN A 357 17.20 -15.09 17.19
CA ASN A 357 17.07 -15.23 18.65
C ASN A 357 16.47 -13.97 19.29
N ALA A 358 16.89 -12.79 18.85
CA ALA A 358 16.36 -11.53 19.36
C ALA A 358 14.87 -11.39 19.04
N ILE A 359 14.45 -11.76 17.83
CA ILE A 359 13.03 -11.78 17.41
C ILE A 359 12.23 -12.75 18.27
N ARG A 360 12.69 -13.99 18.43
CA ARG A 360 12.02 -15.01 19.25
C ARG A 360 11.83 -14.52 20.68
N ASN A 361 12.88 -13.97 21.28
CA ASN A 361 12.83 -13.44 22.64
C ASN A 361 11.93 -12.19 22.74
N ALA A 362 11.81 -11.39 21.67
CA ALA A 362 10.92 -10.23 21.67
C ALA A 362 9.45 -10.62 21.53
N VAL A 363 9.14 -11.61 20.71
CA VAL A 363 7.79 -12.18 20.64
C VAL A 363 7.42 -12.83 21.97
N ASP A 364 8.34 -13.59 22.57
CA ASP A 364 8.10 -14.22 23.86
C ASP A 364 7.83 -13.19 24.97
N TRP A 365 8.66 -12.14 25.05
CA TRP A 365 8.42 -10.99 25.95
C TRP A 365 7.02 -10.39 25.76
N LEU A 366 6.62 -10.11 24.52
CA LEU A 366 5.30 -9.55 24.24
C LEU A 366 4.18 -10.47 24.73
N LEU A 367 4.31 -11.78 24.51
CA LEU A 367 3.30 -12.75 24.92
C LEU A 367 3.24 -12.88 26.45
N GLN A 368 4.40 -12.88 27.13
CA GLN A 368 4.50 -12.92 28.59
C GLN A 368 3.85 -11.70 29.25
N GLU A 369 3.99 -10.50 28.66
CA GLU A 369 3.29 -9.29 29.12
C GLU A 369 1.77 -9.49 29.12
N TRP A 370 1.22 -10.22 28.16
CA TRP A 370 -0.21 -10.52 28.10
C TRP A 370 -0.61 -11.70 28.99
N GLU A 371 0.26 -12.71 29.14
CA GLU A 371 0.08 -13.84 30.07
C GLU A 371 -0.02 -13.35 31.51
N ALA A 372 0.87 -12.43 31.92
CA ALA A 372 0.81 -11.77 33.22
C ALA A 372 -0.50 -10.99 33.46
N ARG A 373 -1.23 -10.63 32.39
CA ARG A 373 -2.55 -9.98 32.44
C ARG A 373 -3.71 -10.97 32.26
N GLY A 374 -3.45 -12.27 32.43
CA GLY A 374 -4.45 -13.35 32.35
C GLY A 374 -4.95 -13.66 30.93
N ARG A 375 -4.15 -13.37 29.90
CA ARG A 375 -4.48 -13.64 28.49
C ARG A 375 -3.50 -14.65 27.91
N GLU A 376 -4.01 -15.70 27.28
CA GLU A 376 -3.16 -16.78 26.70
C GLU A 376 -3.47 -17.07 25.23
N LYS A 377 -4.48 -16.41 24.67
CA LYS A 377 -4.99 -16.67 23.31
C LYS A 377 -5.73 -15.48 22.72
N VAL A 378 -5.78 -15.45 21.39
CA VAL A 378 -6.51 -14.44 20.60
C VAL A 378 -7.42 -15.09 19.57
N SER A 379 -8.57 -14.47 19.31
CA SER A 379 -9.50 -14.84 18.25
C SER A 379 -9.33 -13.93 17.04
N VAL A 380 -8.89 -14.50 15.91
CA VAL A 380 -8.67 -13.77 14.65
C VAL A 380 -9.81 -14.09 13.68
N SER A 381 -10.47 -13.06 13.14
CA SER A 381 -11.54 -13.26 12.17
C SER A 381 -11.02 -13.93 10.89
N ARG A 382 -11.68 -14.99 10.43
CA ARG A 382 -11.37 -15.69 9.17
C ARG A 382 -11.56 -14.79 7.96
N ARG A 383 -12.47 -13.82 8.04
CA ARG A 383 -12.80 -12.86 6.97
C ARG A 383 -12.91 -11.45 7.54
N GLY A 384 -11.92 -10.61 7.27
CA GLY A 384 -11.88 -9.22 7.74
C GLY A 384 -10.57 -8.90 8.45
N ARG A 385 -10.56 -7.81 9.22
CA ARG A 385 -9.37 -7.34 9.97
C ARG A 385 -9.48 -7.53 11.49
N GLU A 386 -10.67 -7.81 12.00
CA GLU A 386 -10.98 -7.90 13.43
C GLU A 386 -10.20 -8.99 14.18
N VAL A 387 -9.66 -8.62 15.34
CA VAL A 387 -8.98 -9.50 16.29
C VAL A 387 -9.51 -9.17 17.67
N VAL A 388 -9.86 -10.20 18.42
CA VAL A 388 -10.45 -10.07 19.75
C VAL A 388 -9.61 -10.85 20.74
N MET A 389 -9.24 -10.19 21.83
CA MET A 389 -8.63 -10.84 22.99
C MET A 389 -9.76 -11.34 23.89
N ASN A 390 -10.04 -12.64 23.85
CA ASN A 390 -11.11 -13.22 24.64
C ASN A 390 -10.78 -14.64 25.09
N GLN A 391 -11.43 -15.05 26.19
CA GLN A 391 -11.22 -16.39 26.75
C GLN A 391 -12.07 -17.46 26.04
N ARG A 392 -13.28 -17.13 25.58
CA ARG A 392 -14.19 -18.07 24.90
C ARG A 392 -14.10 -18.00 23.38
N SER A 393 -14.35 -19.12 22.70
CA SER A 393 -14.43 -19.17 21.23
C SER A 393 -15.57 -18.28 20.70
N ARG A 394 -15.34 -17.57 19.58
CA ARG A 394 -16.34 -16.73 18.88
C ARG A 394 -17.08 -17.48 17.78
N GLY A 395 -17.00 -18.81 17.79
CA GLY A 395 -17.66 -19.67 16.82
C GLY A 395 -16.97 -19.71 15.44
N LYS A 396 -17.68 -20.26 14.45
CA LYS A 396 -17.14 -20.67 13.13
C LYS A 396 -16.51 -19.53 12.30
N GLY A 397 -16.80 -18.26 12.62
CA GLY A 397 -16.26 -17.08 11.92
C GLY A 397 -14.82 -16.73 12.28
N TYR A 398 -14.28 -17.32 13.35
CA TYR A 398 -12.97 -16.99 13.91
C TYR A 398 -12.04 -18.21 13.91
N VAL A 399 -10.74 -17.92 14.06
CA VAL A 399 -9.71 -18.89 14.40
C VAL A 399 -9.12 -18.45 15.73
N GLN A 400 -9.16 -19.31 16.73
CA GLN A 400 -8.52 -19.07 18.01
C GLN A 400 -7.07 -19.54 17.93
N ILE A 401 -6.14 -18.68 18.30
CA ILE A 401 -4.70 -18.93 18.23
C ILE A 401 -4.16 -18.74 19.65
N SER A 402 -3.60 -19.79 20.24
CA SER A 402 -2.92 -19.70 21.53
C SER A 402 -1.56 -19.04 21.38
N PHE A 403 -1.03 -18.48 22.45
CA PHE A 403 0.30 -17.86 22.46
C PHE A 403 1.40 -18.88 22.16
N GLN A 404 1.27 -20.11 22.65
CA GLN A 404 2.18 -21.20 22.26
C GLN A 404 2.19 -21.42 20.74
N LEU A 405 1.02 -21.38 20.09
CA LEU A 405 0.94 -21.58 18.64
C LEU A 405 1.54 -20.38 17.87
N ILE A 406 1.49 -19.17 18.44
CA ILE A 406 2.22 -18.01 17.91
C ILE A 406 3.73 -18.22 18.01
N ARG A 407 4.24 -18.68 19.17
CA ARG A 407 5.66 -18.99 19.38
C ARG A 407 6.16 -20.02 18.36
N GLU A 408 5.44 -21.14 18.23
CA GLU A 408 5.79 -22.19 17.25
C GLU A 408 5.73 -21.68 15.81
N TYR A 409 4.74 -20.86 15.46
CA TYR A 409 4.64 -20.30 14.12
C TYR A 409 5.83 -19.39 13.79
N VAL A 410 6.22 -18.50 14.72
CA VAL A 410 7.37 -17.61 14.51
C VAL A 410 8.66 -18.41 14.43
N LYS A 411 8.85 -19.41 15.29
CA LYS A 411 10.00 -20.33 15.23
C LYS A 411 10.07 -21.03 13.87
N PHE A 412 8.94 -21.59 13.42
CA PHE A 412 8.82 -22.20 12.10
C PHE A 412 9.19 -21.21 10.98
N GLU A 413 8.62 -20.01 11.00
CA GLU A 413 8.83 -19.03 9.94
C GLU A 413 10.29 -18.60 9.82
N LEU A 414 10.97 -18.36 10.95
CA LEU A 414 12.40 -18.03 10.97
C LEU A 414 13.27 -19.21 10.53
N ASN A 415 12.88 -20.44 10.89
CA ASN A 415 13.61 -21.65 10.50
C ASN A 415 13.46 -22.02 9.02
N HIS A 416 12.38 -21.60 8.37
CA HIS A 416 12.07 -21.91 6.97
C HIS A 416 11.90 -20.65 6.12
N THR A 417 12.79 -19.68 6.33
CA THR A 417 12.90 -18.52 5.43
C THR A 417 13.86 -18.81 4.30
N TYR A 418 13.30 -19.09 3.12
CA TYR A 418 14.05 -19.33 1.90
C TYR A 418 13.79 -18.23 0.87
N THR A 419 14.80 -17.96 0.05
CA THR A 419 14.73 -17.14 -1.17
C THR A 419 15.49 -17.82 -2.29
N THR A 420 15.23 -17.44 -3.53
CA THR A 420 15.98 -17.93 -4.70
C THR A 420 16.69 -16.76 -5.35
N CYS A 421 17.97 -16.93 -5.65
CA CYS A 421 18.78 -15.93 -6.33
C CYS A 421 19.71 -16.65 -7.30
N ARG A 422 19.65 -16.32 -8.60
CA ARG A 422 20.47 -16.95 -9.65
C ARG A 422 20.44 -18.48 -9.60
N GLY A 423 19.24 -19.07 -9.67
CA GLY A 423 19.06 -20.53 -9.58
C GLY A 423 19.36 -21.17 -8.21
N ARG A 424 20.04 -20.48 -7.30
CA ARG A 424 20.45 -21.01 -5.99
C ARG A 424 19.37 -20.80 -4.93
N LEU A 425 19.12 -21.84 -4.15
CA LEU A 425 18.30 -21.76 -2.96
C LEU A 425 19.13 -21.21 -1.80
N LEU A 426 18.68 -20.09 -1.23
CA LEU A 426 19.33 -19.44 -0.11
C LEU A 426 18.38 -19.44 1.10
N LYS A 427 18.88 -19.84 2.25
CA LYS A 427 18.21 -19.71 3.53
C LYS A 427 18.66 -18.44 4.21
N GLN A 428 17.71 -17.59 4.61
CA GLN A 428 18.02 -16.42 5.43
C GLN A 428 18.20 -16.89 6.88
N ILE A 429 19.41 -16.75 7.41
CA ILE A 429 19.79 -17.16 8.77
C ILE A 429 19.84 -15.96 9.74
N ILE A 430 19.93 -14.74 9.20
CA ILE A 430 19.80 -13.48 9.92
C ILE A 430 18.82 -12.59 9.16
N GLY A 431 17.94 -11.93 9.90
CA GLY A 431 16.89 -11.07 9.38
C GLY A 431 15.56 -11.79 9.24
N ILE A 432 14.63 -11.15 8.55
CA ILE A 432 13.32 -11.68 8.18
C ILE A 432 13.04 -11.35 6.71
N PRO A 433 12.26 -12.19 6.03
CA PRO A 433 12.06 -12.04 4.60
C PRO A 433 11.18 -10.82 4.31
N MET A 434 11.64 -9.99 3.38
CA MET A 434 10.84 -8.86 2.90
C MET A 434 9.61 -9.36 2.14
N GLY A 435 8.43 -8.82 2.44
CA GLY A 435 7.18 -9.15 1.76
C GLY A 435 6.29 -10.20 2.44
N LYS A 436 6.75 -10.87 3.50
CA LYS A 436 5.85 -11.66 4.35
C LYS A 436 4.98 -10.76 5.23
N ASN A 437 3.77 -11.20 5.54
CA ASN A 437 2.81 -10.37 6.30
C ASN A 437 3.22 -10.23 7.76
N SER A 438 3.93 -11.23 8.28
CA SER A 438 4.47 -11.33 9.64
C SER A 438 5.74 -10.51 9.82
N SER A 439 6.48 -10.19 8.75
CA SER A 439 7.75 -9.48 8.88
C SER A 439 7.62 -8.09 9.52
N PRO A 440 6.70 -7.20 9.06
CA PRO A 440 6.54 -5.90 9.71
C PRO A 440 6.24 -5.96 11.21
N PRO A 441 5.25 -6.73 11.71
CA PRO A 441 5.03 -6.82 13.15
C PRO A 441 6.22 -7.43 13.90
N LEU A 442 6.94 -8.41 13.36
CA LEU A 442 8.12 -8.98 14.04
C LEU A 442 9.23 -7.93 14.22
N ALA A 443 9.48 -7.12 13.19
CA ALA A 443 10.44 -6.02 13.27
C ALA A 443 9.99 -4.98 14.31
N CYS A 444 8.73 -4.52 14.24
CA CYS A 444 8.19 -3.56 15.20
C CYS A 444 8.21 -4.07 16.65
N ILE A 445 7.95 -5.37 16.89
CA ILE A 445 7.98 -5.96 18.24
C ILE A 445 9.41 -5.97 18.80
N LEU A 446 10.40 -6.30 17.96
CA LEU A 446 11.79 -6.26 18.37
C LEU A 446 12.23 -4.83 18.71
N CYS A 447 11.91 -3.85 17.86
CA CYS A 447 12.12 -2.44 18.15
C CYS A 447 11.42 -2.03 19.46
N ALA A 448 10.13 -2.34 19.60
CA ALA A 448 9.36 -2.01 20.82
C ALA A 448 9.99 -2.57 22.09
N ARG A 449 10.56 -3.79 22.05
CA ARG A 449 11.28 -4.36 23.20
C ARG A 449 12.55 -3.57 23.55
N TYR A 450 13.33 -3.17 22.55
CA TYR A 450 14.52 -2.33 22.76
C TYR A 450 14.13 -0.96 23.33
N GLU A 451 13.13 -0.33 22.73
CA GLU A 451 12.57 0.96 23.17
C GLU A 451 12.04 0.87 24.62
N THR A 452 11.35 -0.21 24.99
CA THR A 452 10.91 -0.44 26.38
C THR A 452 12.08 -0.58 27.34
N ARG A 453 13.13 -1.29 26.95
CA ARG A 453 14.34 -1.44 27.78
C ARG A 453 15.03 -0.10 27.99
N PHE A 454 15.15 0.71 26.95
CA PHE A 454 15.70 2.06 27.01
C PHE A 454 14.87 2.98 27.90
N MET A 455 13.54 3.00 27.73
CA MET A 455 12.66 3.81 28.58
C MET A 455 12.75 3.41 30.06
N ARG A 456 13.01 2.13 30.35
CA ARG A 456 13.26 1.65 31.72
C ARG A 456 14.61 2.10 32.26
N SER A 457 15.68 2.10 31.44
CA SER A 457 17.02 2.52 31.89
C SER A 457 17.11 4.01 32.20
N LEU A 458 16.23 4.85 31.63
CA LEU A 458 16.17 6.28 31.95
C LEU A 458 15.60 6.59 33.35
N GLY A 459 14.97 5.64 34.04
CA GLY A 459 14.40 5.88 35.37
C GLY A 459 13.42 7.06 35.40
N LYS A 460 13.71 8.10 36.21
CA LYS A 460 12.89 9.32 36.29
C LYS A 460 12.99 10.19 35.02
N ASP A 461 14.07 10.07 34.27
CA ASP A 461 14.36 10.89 33.08
C ASP A 461 13.51 10.50 31.87
N ARG A 462 12.82 9.36 31.94
CA ARG A 462 11.77 8.98 30.97
C ARG A 462 10.70 10.07 30.79
N ALA A 463 10.51 10.94 31.79
CA ALA A 463 9.57 12.05 31.70
C ALA A 463 10.07 13.20 30.81
N LEU A 464 11.35 13.21 30.45
CA LEU A 464 11.99 14.19 29.57
C LEU A 464 12.06 13.70 28.12
N PHE A 465 12.05 12.38 27.91
CA PHE A 465 12.19 11.77 26.59
C PHE A 465 10.83 11.40 25.98
N GLN A 466 10.71 11.62 24.67
CA GLN A 466 9.60 11.14 23.87
C GLN A 466 10.14 10.53 22.57
N GLY A 467 9.75 9.29 22.27
CA GLY A 467 10.00 8.66 20.99
C GLY A 467 8.71 8.40 20.21
N ILE A 468 8.78 8.45 18.89
CA ILE A 468 7.74 7.98 17.96
C ILE A 468 8.45 7.20 16.86
N SER A 469 8.05 5.96 16.61
CA SER A 469 8.58 5.12 15.53
C SER A 469 7.47 4.66 14.59
N PHE A 470 7.80 4.57 13.31
CA PHE A 470 6.98 3.96 12.28
C PHE A 470 7.88 3.14 11.36
N MET A 471 7.92 1.83 11.60
CA MET A 471 8.86 0.92 10.92
C MET A 471 10.31 1.31 11.20
N ASP A 472 11.08 1.62 10.16
CA ASP A 472 12.48 2.05 10.16
C ASP A 472 12.65 3.54 10.49
N ASP A 473 11.61 4.37 10.29
CA ASP A 473 11.64 5.79 10.64
C ASP A 473 11.43 5.98 12.15
N VAL A 474 12.35 6.67 12.82
CA VAL A 474 12.25 7.01 14.25
C VAL A 474 12.49 8.50 14.46
N THR A 475 11.62 9.13 15.25
CA THR A 475 11.84 10.49 15.76
C THR A 475 11.84 10.50 17.27
N THR A 476 12.72 11.33 17.84
CA THR A 476 12.83 11.53 19.28
C THR A 476 12.79 13.01 19.62
N GLY A 477 12.26 13.33 20.80
CA GLY A 477 12.27 14.64 21.40
C GLY A 477 12.74 14.56 22.84
N VAL A 478 13.70 15.40 23.23
CA VAL A 478 14.09 15.56 24.64
C VAL A 478 13.73 16.95 25.12
N LEU A 479 13.00 17.01 26.23
CA LEU A 479 12.64 18.25 26.90
C LEU A 479 13.85 18.83 27.64
N VAL A 480 14.16 20.09 27.37
CA VAL A 480 15.21 20.84 28.06
C VAL A 480 14.68 22.17 28.58
N ASP A 481 15.27 22.63 29.67
CA ASP A 481 15.08 23.99 30.17
C ASP A 481 16.09 24.91 29.48
N LYS A 482 15.59 25.92 28.77
CA LYS A 482 16.43 26.87 28.02
C LYS A 482 17.43 27.61 28.89
N ARG A 483 17.11 27.82 30.17
CA ARG A 483 17.94 28.62 31.10
C ARG A 483 18.98 27.79 31.83
N ASN A 484 18.95 26.46 31.66
CA ASN A 484 19.81 25.54 32.38
C ASN A 484 20.69 24.76 31.40
N GLU A 485 21.95 25.17 31.28
CA GLU A 485 22.94 24.48 30.44
C GLU A 485 23.14 23.00 30.84
N GLY A 486 23.03 22.67 32.13
CA GLY A 486 23.06 21.29 32.61
C GLY A 486 21.93 20.43 32.04
N SER A 487 20.80 21.04 31.68
CA SER A 487 19.69 20.38 31.00
C SER A 487 20.07 19.94 29.58
N PHE A 488 20.87 20.72 28.86
CA PHE A 488 21.34 20.38 27.51
C PHE A 488 22.32 19.23 27.56
N ARG A 489 23.32 19.29 28.45
CA ARG A 489 24.27 18.19 28.68
C ARG A 489 23.58 16.90 29.11
N LYS A 490 22.47 17.00 29.84
CA LYS A 490 21.64 15.84 30.19
C LYS A 490 20.89 15.29 28.97
N ALA A 491 20.37 16.16 28.12
CA ALA A 491 19.68 15.75 26.91
C ALA A 491 20.62 15.06 25.91
N GLU A 492 21.84 15.55 25.75
CA GLU A 492 22.88 14.92 24.91
C GLU A 492 23.17 13.50 25.38
N ARG A 493 23.42 13.29 26.68
CA ARG A 493 23.61 11.95 27.26
C ARG A 493 22.42 11.01 27.03
N ILE A 494 21.19 11.53 27.10
CA ILE A 494 19.99 10.73 26.80
C ILE A 494 19.94 10.35 25.31
N MET A 495 20.30 11.26 24.41
CA MET A 495 20.34 10.99 22.97
C MET A 495 21.45 9.99 22.62
N GLU A 496 22.65 10.12 23.18
CA GLU A 496 23.75 9.16 23.02
C GLU A 496 23.33 7.76 23.49
N ALA A 497 22.70 7.66 24.67
CA ALA A 497 22.17 6.39 25.15
C ALA A 497 21.06 5.81 24.26
N PHE A 498 20.28 6.67 23.58
CA PHE A 498 19.27 6.24 22.63
C PHE A 498 19.89 5.69 21.34
N GLU A 499 20.97 6.29 20.84
CA GLU A 499 21.64 5.87 19.61
C GLU A 499 22.17 4.43 19.68
N GLU A 500 22.45 3.93 20.89
CA GLU A 500 22.89 2.55 21.14
C GLU A 500 21.75 1.57 21.49
N CYS A 501 20.49 2.02 21.55
CA CYS A 501 19.43 1.25 22.20
C CYS A 501 18.95 0.01 21.43
N TYR A 502 19.09 0.00 20.09
CA TYR A 502 18.63 -1.11 19.24
C TYR A 502 19.62 -2.29 19.15
N GLY A 503 20.69 -2.25 19.95
CA GLY A 503 21.71 -3.28 20.00
C GLY A 503 22.66 -3.26 18.80
N ARG A 504 23.68 -4.13 18.82
CA ARG A 504 24.84 -4.04 17.91
C ARG A 504 24.57 -4.20 16.41
N ARG A 505 23.42 -4.76 16.01
CA ARG A 505 23.12 -5.06 14.59
C ARG A 505 22.15 -4.07 13.94
N LEU A 506 21.37 -3.33 14.72
CA LEU A 506 20.44 -2.34 14.20
C LEU A 506 21.09 -0.97 14.36
N VAL A 507 21.62 -0.46 13.25
CA VAL A 507 22.35 0.81 13.23
C VAL A 507 21.36 1.93 12.97
N LEU A 508 21.31 2.92 13.86
CA LEU A 508 20.61 4.16 13.63
C LEU A 508 21.47 5.09 12.79
N VAL A 509 20.88 5.66 11.74
CA VAL A 509 21.49 6.72 10.93
C VAL A 509 20.71 7.99 11.19
N LYS A 510 21.36 9.01 11.73
CA LYS A 510 20.75 10.32 11.93
C LYS A 510 20.39 10.95 10.58
N THR A 511 19.17 11.48 10.47
CA THR A 511 18.62 12.04 9.22
C THR A 511 18.33 13.53 9.28
N ASP A 512 18.41 14.16 10.47
CA ASP A 512 18.22 15.60 10.60
C ASP A 512 19.52 16.40 10.40
N GLU A 513 19.38 17.59 9.82
CA GLU A 513 20.46 18.56 9.57
C GLU A 513 20.66 19.53 10.76
N GLY A 514 20.00 19.29 11.90
CA GLY A 514 19.92 20.25 13.01
C GLY A 514 18.79 21.27 12.86
N GLY A 515 18.72 22.27 13.75
CA GLY A 515 17.72 23.35 13.66
C GLY A 515 16.31 23.02 14.15
N ASN A 516 16.13 21.90 14.88
CA ASN A 516 14.87 21.52 15.51
C ASN A 516 13.68 21.32 14.54
N THR A 517 14.01 21.02 13.28
CA THR A 517 13.08 20.62 12.23
C THR A 517 13.54 19.28 11.68
N ILE A 518 12.60 18.36 11.52
CA ILE A 518 12.88 16.98 11.09
C ILE A 518 11.94 16.54 9.98
N ASP A 519 12.41 15.65 9.11
CA ASP A 519 11.59 14.95 8.14
C ASP A 519 11.11 13.62 8.73
N PHE A 520 9.80 13.39 8.75
CA PHE A 520 9.19 12.18 9.30
C PHE A 520 7.92 11.79 8.54
N ILE A 521 7.89 10.58 7.96
CA ILE A 521 6.71 9.98 7.28
C ILE A 521 6.06 10.93 6.25
N GLY A 522 6.87 11.61 5.44
CA GLY A 522 6.40 12.56 4.43
C GLY A 522 5.80 13.84 5.00
N THR A 523 6.25 14.25 6.19
CA THR A 523 5.96 15.55 6.80
C THR A 523 7.24 16.18 7.34
N LYS A 524 7.33 17.50 7.32
CA LYS A 524 8.27 18.29 8.11
C LYS A 524 7.63 18.60 9.46
N VAL A 525 8.32 18.26 10.54
CA VAL A 525 7.91 18.57 11.92
C VAL A 525 8.90 19.57 12.51
N THR A 526 8.43 20.76 12.85
CA THR A 526 9.24 21.81 13.48
C THR A 526 8.76 22.03 14.90
N ALA A 527 9.67 21.95 15.88
CA ALA A 527 9.36 22.31 17.26
C ALA A 527 9.68 23.78 17.52
N THR A 528 8.67 24.56 17.90
CA THR A 528 8.82 25.99 18.19
C THR A 528 9.01 26.25 19.68
N ALA A 529 9.89 27.19 20.00
CA ALA A 529 10.11 27.71 21.34
C ALA A 529 8.95 28.62 21.81
N GLY A 530 8.64 28.61 23.12
CA GLY A 530 7.44 29.24 23.69
C GLY A 530 6.61 28.18 24.44
N PRO A 531 5.27 28.29 24.60
CA PRO A 531 4.50 27.07 24.82
C PRO A 531 4.84 26.12 23.68
N ILE A 532 5.36 24.94 24.02
CA ILE A 532 5.85 23.95 23.07
C ILE A 532 4.73 23.60 22.12
N ARG A 533 5.00 23.78 20.82
CA ARG A 533 4.13 23.42 19.70
C ARG A 533 4.97 22.74 18.63
N PHE A 534 4.39 21.75 17.99
CA PHE A 534 4.94 21.10 16.81
C PHE A 534 4.16 21.59 15.59
N LEU A 535 4.83 22.18 14.62
CA LEU A 535 4.23 22.52 13.34
C LEU A 535 4.44 21.34 12.39
N ILE A 536 3.35 20.73 11.91
CA ILE A 536 3.39 19.59 11.00
C ILE A 536 3.01 20.05 9.60
N THR A 537 4.00 20.07 8.70
CA THR A 537 3.82 20.47 7.31
C THR A 537 3.94 19.26 6.39
N PRO A 538 2.90 18.91 5.61
CA PRO A 538 3.00 17.83 4.63
C PRO A 538 4.07 18.13 3.58
N GLN A 539 4.88 17.13 3.24
CA GLN A 539 5.95 17.25 2.25
C GLN A 539 5.70 16.30 1.09
N LEU A 540 5.57 16.85 -0.11
CA LEU A 540 5.52 16.04 -1.33
C LEU A 540 6.94 15.74 -1.83
N LYS A 541 7.12 14.57 -2.45
CA LYS A 541 8.44 14.10 -2.90
C LYS A 541 9.19 15.05 -3.84
N ASN A 542 8.45 15.82 -4.65
CA ASN A 542 9.02 16.80 -5.57
C ASN A 542 8.89 18.25 -5.06
N GLN A 543 8.52 18.47 -3.80
CA GLN A 543 8.16 19.81 -3.31
C GLN A 543 9.30 20.82 -3.41
N GLU A 544 10.54 20.37 -3.17
CA GLU A 544 11.74 21.22 -3.22
C GLU A 544 12.30 21.32 -4.66
N THR A 545 12.34 20.20 -5.37
CA THR A 545 12.93 20.12 -6.72
C THR A 545 12.08 20.73 -7.82
N ILE A 546 10.76 20.84 -7.61
CA ILE A 546 9.85 21.35 -8.64
C ILE A 546 10.05 22.83 -8.98
N ILE A 547 10.65 23.60 -8.07
CA ILE A 547 11.00 25.01 -8.30
C ILE A 547 12.03 25.10 -9.44
N ASN A 548 13.01 24.19 -9.45
CA ASN A 548 14.04 24.07 -10.49
C ASN A 548 13.54 23.36 -11.76
N ARG A 549 12.22 23.15 -11.87
CA ARG A 549 11.55 22.43 -12.97
C ARG A 549 11.85 20.93 -13.04
N ASP A 550 12.50 20.37 -12.02
CA ASP A 550 12.83 18.96 -11.96
C ASP A 550 11.72 18.11 -11.33
N ILE A 551 11.51 16.91 -11.88
CA ILE A 551 10.53 15.93 -11.38
C ILE A 551 11.19 14.56 -11.29
N PRO A 552 12.12 14.38 -10.32
CA PRO A 552 12.83 13.13 -10.13
C PRO A 552 11.89 12.00 -9.69
N PHE A 553 10.85 12.30 -8.90
CA PHE A 553 9.89 11.30 -8.46
C PHE A 553 8.68 11.25 -9.39
N LYS A 554 8.41 10.06 -9.93
CA LYS A 554 7.25 9.82 -10.78
C LYS A 554 6.00 9.59 -9.94
N SER A 555 5.51 10.61 -9.24
CA SER A 555 4.45 10.49 -8.22
C SER A 555 3.07 10.20 -8.84
N PHE A 556 2.71 10.93 -9.89
CA PHE A 556 1.44 10.77 -10.62
C PHE A 556 1.62 10.08 -11.99
N GLN A 557 0.52 9.56 -12.54
CA GLN A 557 0.43 9.20 -13.95
C GLN A 557 0.35 10.46 -14.80
N ASP A 558 0.76 10.39 -16.05
CA ASP A 558 0.63 11.52 -16.98
C ASP A 558 -0.81 11.66 -17.50
N TYR A 559 -1.22 12.87 -17.89
CA TYR A 559 -2.61 13.15 -18.26
C TYR A 559 -3.09 12.34 -19.47
N HIS A 560 -2.17 12.01 -20.38
CA HIS A 560 -2.42 11.23 -21.60
C HIS A 560 -2.34 9.71 -21.41
N SER A 561 -1.87 9.22 -20.26
CA SER A 561 -1.93 7.78 -19.88
C SER A 561 -3.33 7.19 -20.08
N TYR A 562 -3.43 5.95 -20.58
CA TYR A 562 -4.67 5.27 -20.99
C TYR A 562 -5.48 4.75 -19.79
N SER A 563 -5.88 5.65 -18.90
CA SER A 563 -6.68 5.33 -17.71
C SER A 563 -7.91 6.24 -17.59
N ASP A 564 -8.95 5.71 -16.95
CA ASP A 564 -10.18 6.44 -16.67
C ASP A 564 -9.85 7.76 -15.95
N LYS A 565 -10.36 8.89 -16.49
CA LYS A 565 -10.18 10.20 -15.88
C LYS A 565 -10.66 10.24 -14.44
N ARG A 566 -11.68 9.44 -14.06
CA ARG A 566 -12.14 9.28 -12.67
C ARG A 566 -11.06 8.69 -11.76
N ALA A 567 -10.22 7.78 -12.27
CA ALA A 567 -9.11 7.22 -11.50
C ALA A 567 -8.03 8.27 -11.24
N LYS A 568 -7.70 9.10 -12.24
CA LYS A 568 -6.80 10.24 -12.08
C LYS A 568 -7.34 11.26 -11.08
N TYR A 569 -8.65 11.55 -11.16
CA TYR A 569 -9.36 12.37 -10.18
C TYR A 569 -9.25 11.82 -8.76
N GLY A 570 -9.45 10.50 -8.60
CA GLY A 570 -9.32 9.82 -7.32
C GLY A 570 -7.91 9.91 -6.74
N ALA A 571 -6.86 9.85 -7.56
CA ALA A 571 -5.48 10.01 -7.12
C ALA A 571 -5.19 11.44 -6.60
N ILE A 572 -5.70 12.46 -7.30
CA ILE A 572 -5.59 13.87 -6.89
C ILE A 572 -6.32 14.09 -5.56
N ILE A 573 -7.60 13.70 -5.49
CA ILE A 573 -8.43 13.83 -4.27
C ILE A 573 -7.84 13.04 -3.10
N GLY A 574 -7.34 11.83 -3.34
CA GLY A 574 -6.67 11.02 -2.32
C GLY A 574 -5.43 11.72 -1.75
N THR A 575 -4.67 12.40 -2.61
CA THR A 575 -3.50 13.19 -2.18
C THR A 575 -3.92 14.41 -1.36
N LEU A 576 -4.98 15.12 -1.76
CA LEU A 576 -5.54 16.25 -1.00
C LEU A 576 -6.03 15.82 0.39
N HIS A 577 -6.73 14.68 0.49
CA HIS A 577 -7.11 14.12 1.79
C HIS A 577 -5.90 13.76 2.65
N ARG A 578 -4.81 13.25 2.05
CA ARG A 578 -3.57 12.96 2.78
C ARG A 578 -2.92 14.23 3.32
N ILE A 579 -2.78 15.26 2.48
CA ILE A 579 -2.24 16.58 2.88
C ILE A 579 -3.04 17.14 4.06
N ARG A 580 -4.37 17.16 3.96
CA ARG A 580 -5.25 17.67 5.03
C ARG A 580 -5.12 16.87 6.33
N ARG A 581 -5.04 15.54 6.26
CA ARG A 581 -4.99 14.68 7.45
C ARG A 581 -3.69 14.81 8.23
N LEU A 582 -2.59 15.15 7.56
CA LEU A 582 -1.27 15.22 8.18
C LEU A 582 -0.98 16.59 8.80
N THR A 583 -1.58 17.67 8.30
CA THR A 583 -1.31 19.01 8.83
C THR A 583 -2.03 19.30 10.16
N ASN A 584 -1.41 20.14 10.98
CA ASN A 584 -2.08 20.81 12.10
C ASN A 584 -2.19 22.33 11.96
N ALA A 585 -1.62 22.91 10.90
CA ALA A 585 -1.76 24.32 10.55
C ALA A 585 -2.43 24.49 9.18
N GLY A 586 -3.48 25.32 9.11
CA GLY A 586 -4.24 25.54 7.88
C GLY A 586 -3.41 26.14 6.74
N SER A 587 -2.47 27.04 7.04
CA SER A 587 -1.57 27.64 6.05
C SER A 587 -0.52 26.66 5.51
N ALA A 588 -0.11 25.66 6.31
CA ALA A 588 0.94 24.71 5.94
C ALA A 588 0.57 23.79 4.76
N VAL A 589 -0.70 23.74 4.36
CA VAL A 589 -1.12 22.96 3.19
C VAL A 589 -0.81 23.65 1.86
N ILE A 590 -0.68 24.98 1.86
CA ILE A 590 -0.63 25.80 0.64
C ILE A 590 0.55 25.40 -0.24
N GLN A 591 1.75 25.27 0.35
CA GLN A 591 2.96 24.91 -0.36
C GLN A 591 2.85 23.53 -1.02
N SER A 592 2.39 22.53 -0.26
CA SER A 592 2.13 21.17 -0.74
C SER A 592 1.14 21.15 -1.92
N ILE A 593 0.05 21.92 -1.83
CA ILE A 593 -0.96 21.99 -2.89
C ILE A 593 -0.40 22.67 -4.15
N MET A 594 0.36 23.75 -3.99
CA MET A 594 1.00 24.44 -5.11
C MET A 594 2.02 23.54 -5.81
N ALA A 595 2.86 22.83 -5.05
CA ALA A 595 3.79 21.83 -5.60
C ALA A 595 3.04 20.74 -6.36
N MET A 596 1.93 20.21 -5.81
CA MET A 596 1.10 19.22 -6.50
C MET A 596 0.53 19.76 -7.82
N ARG A 597 0.02 21.00 -7.82
CA ARG A 597 -0.52 21.65 -9.02
C ARG A 597 0.55 21.83 -10.09
N LEU A 598 1.74 22.27 -9.71
CA LEU A 598 2.88 22.42 -10.62
C LEU A 598 3.27 21.06 -11.22
N GLU A 599 3.30 19.99 -10.40
CA GLU A 599 3.65 18.65 -10.89
C GLU A 599 2.62 18.17 -11.90
N LEU A 600 1.33 18.30 -11.58
CA LEU A 600 0.24 17.91 -12.48
C LEU A 600 0.30 18.69 -13.81
N ARG A 601 0.57 20.00 -13.77
CA ARG A 601 0.71 20.81 -15.00
C ARG A 601 1.84 20.30 -15.88
N ARG A 602 2.99 19.98 -15.30
CA ARG A 602 4.14 19.43 -16.03
C ARG A 602 3.85 18.06 -16.63
N ARG A 603 2.94 17.30 -16.03
CA ARG A 603 2.43 16.02 -16.55
C ARG A 603 1.29 16.15 -17.56
N GLY A 604 1.07 17.36 -18.10
CA GLY A 604 0.06 17.64 -19.11
C GLY A 604 -1.38 17.74 -18.59
N TYR A 605 -1.60 17.86 -17.27
CA TYR A 605 -2.96 18.02 -16.75
C TYR A 605 -3.51 19.43 -17.07
N PRO A 606 -4.72 19.52 -17.64
CA PRO A 606 -5.39 20.81 -17.83
C PRO A 606 -5.59 21.54 -16.49
N PRO A 607 -5.41 22.87 -16.43
CA PRO A 607 -5.64 23.64 -15.21
C PRO A 607 -7.05 23.43 -14.60
N THR A 608 -8.07 23.32 -15.45
CA THR A 608 -9.47 23.08 -15.07
C THR A 608 -9.66 21.73 -14.37
N PHE A 609 -8.87 20.72 -14.72
CA PHE A 609 -8.95 19.39 -14.12
C PHE A 609 -8.57 19.41 -12.64
N PHE A 610 -7.48 20.10 -12.31
CA PHE A 610 -7.05 20.28 -10.92
C PHE A 610 -8.04 21.17 -10.15
N ALA A 611 -8.45 22.31 -10.72
CA ALA A 611 -9.43 23.21 -10.10
C ALA A 611 -10.75 22.49 -9.78
N SER A 612 -11.28 21.70 -10.70
CA SER A 612 -12.51 20.95 -10.46
C SER A 612 -12.32 19.81 -9.44
N ALA A 613 -11.13 19.21 -9.37
CA ALA A 613 -10.81 18.23 -8.33
C ALA A 613 -10.74 18.86 -6.94
N LEU A 614 -10.12 20.03 -6.86
CA LEU A 614 -10.06 20.84 -5.65
C LEU A 614 -11.46 21.32 -5.23
N ALA A 615 -12.30 21.81 -6.16
CA ALA A 615 -13.67 22.21 -5.88
C ALA A 615 -14.57 21.03 -5.45
N LYS A 616 -14.31 19.82 -5.97
CA LYS A 616 -15.02 18.61 -5.51
C LYS A 616 -14.59 18.19 -4.11
N PHE A 617 -13.29 18.23 -3.84
CA PHE A 617 -12.76 18.01 -2.49
C PHE A 617 -13.35 19.02 -1.51
N ALA A 618 -13.39 20.30 -1.91
CA ALA A 618 -13.96 21.41 -1.17
C ALA A 618 -15.41 21.18 -0.75
N ARG A 619 -16.30 20.88 -1.71
CA ARG A 619 -17.74 20.66 -1.44
C ARG A 619 -18.03 19.51 -0.48
N GLY A 620 -17.17 18.49 -0.42
CA GLY A 620 -17.34 17.36 0.48
C GLY A 620 -16.68 17.55 1.85
N THR A 621 -16.05 18.69 2.12
CA THR A 621 -15.09 18.81 3.23
C THR A 621 -15.05 20.20 3.90
N ILE A 622 -15.39 21.28 3.19
CA ILE A 622 -15.25 22.68 3.62
C ILE A 622 -16.58 23.21 4.14
N VAL A 623 -16.84 23.00 5.42
CA VAL A 623 -17.78 23.87 6.16
C VAL A 623 -17.04 24.72 7.20
N SER A 624 -15.75 24.48 7.50
CA SER A 624 -15.12 25.09 8.68
C SER A 624 -13.64 25.54 8.61
N GLU A 625 -12.96 25.61 7.45
CA GLU A 625 -11.53 26.04 7.42
C GLU A 625 -11.29 27.15 6.37
N ASP A 626 -11.01 28.37 6.82
CA ASP A 626 -10.85 29.58 6.01
C ASP A 626 -9.65 29.52 5.05
N SER A 627 -8.54 28.89 5.44
CA SER A 627 -7.34 28.78 4.58
C SER A 627 -7.61 28.07 3.25
N TRP A 628 -8.55 27.13 3.22
CA TRP A 628 -8.95 26.44 1.99
C TRP A 628 -9.90 27.28 1.15
N ARG A 629 -10.75 28.11 1.77
CA ARG A 629 -11.60 29.08 1.07
C ARG A 629 -10.75 30.16 0.42
N THR A 630 -9.82 30.77 1.16
CA THR A 630 -8.88 31.77 0.61
C THR A 630 -8.04 31.21 -0.55
N LEU A 631 -7.61 29.94 -0.45
CA LEU A 631 -6.91 29.27 -1.55
C LEU A 631 -7.83 29.10 -2.78
N LEU A 632 -9.09 28.65 -2.59
CA LEU A 632 -10.07 28.55 -3.68
C LEU A 632 -10.35 29.90 -4.32
N ASP A 633 -10.61 30.94 -3.51
CA ASP A 633 -10.95 32.27 -3.97
C ASP A 633 -9.78 32.91 -4.76
N SER A 634 -8.55 32.81 -4.24
CA SER A 634 -7.36 33.30 -4.94
C SER A 634 -7.08 32.56 -6.27
N MET A 635 -7.52 31.31 -6.39
CA MET A 635 -7.37 30.49 -7.60
C MET A 635 -8.49 30.73 -8.62
N MET A 636 -9.70 31.05 -8.15
CA MET A 636 -10.85 31.38 -8.99
C MET A 636 -10.79 32.82 -9.53
N VAL A 637 -10.35 33.78 -8.72
CA VAL A 637 -10.14 35.18 -9.16
C VAL A 637 -9.08 35.30 -10.27
N LYS A 638 -8.03 34.45 -10.23
CA LYS A 638 -7.01 34.37 -11.31
C LYS A 638 -7.51 33.68 -12.58
N TYR A 639 -8.59 32.90 -12.49
CA TYR A 639 -9.22 32.24 -13.65
C TYR A 639 -10.10 33.23 -14.41
N ASP A 640 -10.97 33.96 -13.72
CA ASP A 640 -11.85 34.95 -14.36
C ASP A 640 -11.08 36.09 -15.01
N ARG A 641 -9.98 36.56 -14.38
CA ARG A 641 -9.09 37.56 -15.01
C ARG A 641 -8.38 37.04 -16.26
N ARG A 642 -8.04 35.74 -16.34
CA ARG A 642 -7.40 35.14 -17.54
C ARG A 642 -8.38 34.93 -18.68
N VAL A 643 -9.58 34.44 -18.38
CA VAL A 643 -10.67 34.29 -19.37
C VAL A 643 -11.08 35.65 -19.92
N GLN A 644 -11.14 36.69 -19.08
CA GLN A 644 -11.38 38.07 -19.54
C GLN A 644 -10.22 38.65 -20.37
N SER A 645 -8.96 38.26 -20.10
CA SER A 645 -7.81 38.71 -20.90
C SER A 645 -7.65 37.98 -22.24
N GLU A 646 -8.01 36.69 -22.31
CA GLU A 646 -8.00 35.91 -23.55
C GLU A 646 -9.22 36.25 -24.43
N GLY A 647 -10.38 36.54 -23.83
CA GLY A 647 -11.55 37.05 -24.55
C GLY A 647 -11.39 38.46 -25.13
N LYS A 648 -10.46 39.28 -24.59
CA LYS A 648 -10.12 40.61 -25.12
C LYS A 648 -9.03 40.58 -26.21
N ARG A 649 -8.25 39.51 -26.33
CA ARG A 649 -7.25 39.33 -27.40
C ARG A 649 -7.81 38.68 -28.67
N GLY A 650 -9.01 38.10 -28.61
CA GLY A 650 -9.74 37.58 -29.79
C GLY A 650 -10.72 38.59 -30.43
N ARG A 651 -10.71 39.84 -29.98
CA ARG A 651 -11.45 40.97 -30.57
C ARG A 651 -10.53 42.18 -30.67
N ARG A 652 -9.46 42.05 -31.43
CA ARG A 652 -8.77 43.15 -32.13
C ARG A 652 -8.20 42.60 -33.41
#